data_AF-A0A962J0U6-F1
#
_entry.id   AF-A0A962J0U6-F1
#
_cell.length_a   1.000
_cell.length_b   1.000
_cell.length_c   1.000
_cell.angle_alpha   90.00
_cell.angle_beta   90.00
_cell.angle_gamma   90.00
#
_symmetry.space_group_name_H-M   'P 1'
#
loop_
_entity.id
_entity.type
_entity.pdbx_description
1 polymer ?
#
loop_
_entity_poly.entity_id
_entity_poly.type
_entity_poly.pdbx_seq_one_letter_code
_entity_poly.pdbx_strand_id
1 'polypeptide(L)'
;MQFRKNLLCSNISLILTTSAALLQPWAGAFAQSTADNGQWTCRADAEGNWVCAENPVQARSAVTRNVVIGRREERADSQSSTSVTAASAPANALDWLTLEQMSEEQRASVASNCCGAFIEPARTGVDGQPIDPNASPDGATTQFSAPGAVNQGSDNTVSISGNVSIQQGYRTVRNSAATRIDQNTDTITLSGNVEFREPGILLRGDSAFVDQGNNINRIEHADYVLHEYGIHGAANVLVYDSNGEVLAIENGEFSRCEPGSEFWVLQAEQMTLDTQAGIGSARSVTLRMKDVPVFHYPFTVPFPLGDQRVSGLLAPSIGSTSDGGFDYAQPYYLNLAPHYDATITPRFIADRGVMASAEFRYLADWSMNTVSLALLPDDKRYDPATANLPGTRSPDTSKRWFVGLQHNGQLGEHWSTELNYEAVSDDRYFRDLGSSGLTVSSRTYLQRRGQLNYRTNHWYAGTRVQRIDIIDPYISASDLNLPYDRLPEFMLGGEIGLGGLQLGFDANHVDFDRSLSLAQLTTEQIDNGALVTGSRAHIEPRISFPIRGQAGFFVPTAKYKYTNWSLEQQALGTEDNPDRGVGVFSLDTGLVFERPMNRGEGFIQTLEPRLYYLYSEQQDQSLLPTFDTAQLNFSFAQLFRDDRFSGHDRIGDANQLSLALGSRFLNGRGEEKGRIAIGQIFYLEDRIVSLDSPVRSWVTLQPRSSERSSLVSEGVYQFSDTWRFNADVQWNEDQQRIDEGSAALRFQSDNNHIFNLAYRYRLLVDLYGPVPVGLDPRIKQTDISGVWPLNAQWRLLGRWHYDHSNSRNLDSFAGVEYSNCCATVRLIAREWIDENEFFLLQDRTKSGVFFQLTLNGLGNISGGGISRLLSDGILGFKEYEANE
;
A
#
# COMPACT_ATOMS: atom_id res chain seq x y z
N MET A 1 15.94 -64.81 -25.15
CA MET A 1 17.33 -65.35 -25.12
C MET A 1 18.22 -64.27 -24.51
N GLN A 2 18.63 -64.36 -23.24
CA GLN A 2 19.90 -64.95 -22.74
C GLN A 2 21.14 -64.28 -23.39
N PHE A 3 22.11 -63.66 -22.73
CA PHE A 3 22.70 -63.84 -21.40
C PHE A 3 23.63 -62.65 -20.98
N ARG A 4 23.69 -62.39 -19.65
CA ARG A 4 24.83 -61.99 -18.74
C ARG A 4 25.89 -60.94 -19.16
N LYS A 5 26.17 -59.88 -18.37
CA LYS A 5 26.76 -59.72 -16.99
C LYS A 5 28.29 -59.91 -16.88
N ASN A 6 29.00 -58.83 -16.51
CA ASN A 6 29.99 -58.65 -15.41
C ASN A 6 31.04 -57.58 -15.82
N LEU A 7 31.45 -56.54 -15.06
CA LEU A 7 31.62 -56.18 -13.63
C LEU A 7 33.13 -55.96 -13.31
N LEU A 8 33.37 -55.03 -12.36
CA LEU A 8 34.61 -54.68 -11.61
C LEU A 8 35.40 -53.50 -12.19
N CYS A 9 35.87 -52.49 -11.46
CA CYS A 9 36.00 -52.13 -10.03
C CYS A 9 36.32 -50.60 -10.02
N SER A 10 35.98 -49.74 -9.04
CA SER A 10 36.36 -49.79 -7.62
C SER A 10 35.64 -48.68 -6.81
N ASN A 11 34.96 -49.11 -5.73
CA ASN A 11 34.82 -48.58 -4.35
C ASN A 11 34.90 -47.06 -4.07
N ILE A 12 33.85 -46.40 -3.53
CA ILE A 12 33.16 -46.48 -2.20
C ILE A 12 33.81 -45.58 -1.12
N SER A 13 33.00 -44.63 -0.60
CA SER A 13 32.84 -44.10 0.79
C SER A 13 32.65 -42.58 0.71
N LEU A 14 31.45 -41.99 0.82
CA LEU A 14 30.56 -41.83 1.99
C LEU A 14 31.27 -41.20 3.20
N ILE A 15 30.94 -39.93 3.52
CA ILE A 15 30.31 -39.50 4.78
C ILE A 15 30.08 -37.97 4.76
N LEU A 16 28.92 -37.61 5.32
CA LEU A 16 28.44 -36.30 5.73
C LEU A 16 29.52 -35.37 6.33
N THR A 17 29.46 -34.09 5.98
CA THR A 17 29.48 -32.90 6.87
C THR A 17 29.90 -31.70 6.03
N THR A 18 29.05 -30.67 5.92
CA THR A 18 29.40 -29.23 6.02
C THR A 18 28.22 -28.39 5.53
N SER A 19 27.20 -28.32 6.38
CA SER A 19 26.44 -27.08 6.58
C SER A 19 27.36 -26.12 7.37
N ALA A 20 27.29 -24.82 7.08
CA ALA A 20 28.08 -23.71 7.66
C ALA A 20 29.46 -23.45 7.03
N ALA A 21 29.48 -22.75 5.88
CA ALA A 21 30.58 -21.85 5.47
C ALA A 21 30.18 -20.98 4.26
N LEU A 22 29.20 -20.09 4.39
CA LEU A 22 29.00 -18.96 3.46
C LEU A 22 28.61 -17.70 4.24
N LEU A 23 29.52 -17.26 5.10
CA LEU A 23 29.58 -15.91 5.66
C LEU A 23 31.06 -15.50 5.59
N GLN A 24 31.31 -14.27 5.08
CA GLN A 24 32.58 -13.50 5.08
C GLN A 24 33.34 -13.44 3.73
N PRO A 25 34.05 -12.33 3.44
CA PRO A 25 33.58 -11.36 2.46
C PRO A 25 34.54 -11.28 1.27
N TRP A 26 34.00 -11.15 0.06
CA TRP A 26 34.84 -10.89 -1.11
C TRP A 26 35.14 -9.39 -1.17
N ALA A 27 36.28 -9.03 -0.58
CA ALA A 27 36.97 -7.78 -0.87
C ALA A 27 37.96 -8.02 -2.01
N GLY A 28 37.79 -7.32 -3.14
CA GLY A 28 38.87 -7.10 -4.11
C GLY A 28 38.47 -7.20 -5.58
N ALA A 29 38.57 -6.05 -6.25
CA ALA A 29 38.68 -5.84 -7.69
C ALA A 29 37.41 -5.93 -8.55
N PHE A 30 36.53 -4.93 -8.41
CA PHE A 30 35.85 -4.37 -9.56
C PHE A 30 36.53 -3.05 -9.95
N ALA A 31 36.97 -3.01 -11.20
CA ALA A 31 37.59 -1.86 -11.82
C ALA A 31 36.64 -0.66 -11.78
N GLN A 32 37.17 0.50 -11.41
CA GLN A 32 36.53 1.79 -11.63
C GLN A 32 36.31 1.98 -13.14
N SER A 33 35.07 1.78 -13.62
CA SER A 33 34.56 2.60 -14.71
C SER A 33 33.88 3.80 -14.07
N THR A 34 34.52 4.95 -14.14
CA THR A 34 33.91 6.25 -13.86
C THR A 34 32.84 6.50 -14.93
N ALA A 35 31.60 6.08 -14.65
CA ALA A 35 30.43 6.64 -15.30
C ALA A 35 29.91 7.75 -14.38
N ASP A 36 29.98 8.99 -14.84
CA ASP A 36 29.39 10.16 -14.19
C ASP A 36 27.89 9.93 -14.05
N ASN A 37 27.43 9.64 -12.83
CA ASN A 37 26.02 9.62 -12.49
C ASN A 37 25.61 11.02 -12.02
N GLY A 38 25.38 11.92 -12.97
CA GLY A 38 24.68 13.17 -12.71
C GLY A 38 23.25 12.88 -12.25
N GLN A 39 22.87 13.37 -11.08
CA GLN A 39 21.46 13.40 -10.68
C GLN A 39 20.77 14.47 -11.52
N TRP A 40 19.55 14.25 -12.00
CA TRP A 40 18.82 15.23 -12.80
C TRP A 40 17.54 15.66 -12.09
N THR A 41 17.22 16.95 -12.16
CA THR A 41 15.92 17.47 -11.74
C THR A 41 15.20 18.04 -12.94
N CYS A 42 14.01 17.54 -13.22
CA CYS A 42 13.19 17.96 -14.35
C CYS A 42 11.94 18.69 -13.86
N ARG A 43 11.63 19.82 -14.47
CA ARG A 43 10.38 20.55 -14.27
C ARG A 43 9.74 20.87 -15.62
N ALA A 44 8.42 20.81 -15.68
CA ALA A 44 7.70 21.33 -16.84
C ALA A 44 7.78 22.86 -16.87
N ASP A 45 8.07 23.44 -18.02
CA ASP A 45 7.92 24.88 -18.24
C ASP A 45 6.45 25.28 -18.43
N ALA A 46 6.19 26.57 -18.57
CA ALA A 46 4.84 27.12 -18.71
C ALA A 46 4.11 26.64 -19.98
N GLU A 47 4.85 26.07 -20.94
CA GLU A 47 4.36 25.50 -22.19
C GLU A 47 4.25 23.98 -22.14
N GLY A 48 4.57 23.35 -21.01
CA GLY A 48 4.48 21.91 -20.78
C GLY A 48 5.67 21.09 -21.27
N ASN A 49 6.79 21.72 -21.62
CA ASN A 49 8.03 21.02 -22.00
C ASN A 49 8.87 20.72 -20.76
N TRP A 50 9.45 19.52 -20.72
CA TRP A 50 10.34 19.12 -19.65
C TRP A 50 11.72 19.80 -19.78
N VAL A 51 12.07 20.64 -18.81
CA VAL A 51 13.39 21.24 -18.67
C VAL A 51 14.11 20.52 -17.54
N CYS A 52 15.17 19.78 -17.88
CA CYS A 52 15.98 19.03 -16.94
C CYS A 52 17.35 19.68 -16.73
N ALA A 53 17.78 19.78 -15.47
CA ALA A 53 19.12 20.25 -15.11
C ALA A 53 19.86 19.18 -14.32
N GLU A 54 21.14 19.02 -14.61
CA GLU A 54 22.05 18.11 -13.90
C GLU A 54 22.47 18.76 -12.57
N ASN A 55 22.20 18.05 -11.47
CA ASN A 55 22.59 18.43 -10.13
C ASN A 55 24.10 18.21 -9.96
N PRO A 56 24.84 19.24 -9.53
CA PRO A 56 26.26 19.07 -9.24
C PRO A 56 26.44 18.09 -8.08
N VAL A 57 27.12 16.97 -8.34
CA VAL A 57 27.52 15.98 -7.34
C VAL A 57 28.62 16.59 -6.46
N GLN A 58 28.22 17.31 -5.42
CA GLN A 58 29.09 17.55 -4.27
C GLN A 58 28.58 16.68 -3.12
N ALA A 59 29.29 15.60 -2.87
CA ALA A 59 29.28 14.91 -1.59
C ALA A 59 29.73 15.91 -0.51
N ARG A 60 28.78 16.69 0.03
CA ARG A 60 28.99 17.48 1.23
C ARG A 60 29.08 16.51 2.39
N SER A 61 30.31 16.17 2.75
CA SER A 61 30.62 15.76 4.12
C SER A 61 29.93 16.76 5.03
N ALA A 62 29.15 16.28 6.01
CA ALA A 62 28.51 17.09 7.03
C ALA A 62 29.60 17.84 7.82
N VAL A 63 30.05 18.96 7.28
CA VAL A 63 30.72 19.99 8.06
C VAL A 63 29.60 20.62 8.84
N THR A 64 29.41 20.12 10.06
CA THR A 64 28.73 20.83 11.14
C THR A 64 29.41 22.19 11.25
N ARG A 65 28.87 23.21 10.56
CA ARG A 65 29.13 24.58 10.96
C ARG A 65 28.42 24.73 12.29
N ASN A 66 29.17 24.49 13.36
CA ASN A 66 28.70 24.82 14.70
C ASN A 66 28.49 26.33 14.71
N VAL A 67 27.24 26.78 14.61
CA VAL A 67 26.84 28.07 15.16
C VAL A 67 26.98 27.91 16.66
N VAL A 68 28.20 28.08 17.17
CA VAL A 68 28.49 28.02 18.60
C VAL A 68 27.90 29.27 19.21
N ILE A 69 26.84 29.10 20.00
CA ILE A 69 26.38 30.15 20.89
C ILE A 69 27.44 30.28 21.98
N GLY A 70 28.33 31.25 21.81
CA GLY A 70 29.43 31.51 22.73
C GLY A 70 28.88 31.89 24.11
N ARG A 71 28.97 30.95 25.06
CA ARG A 71 28.64 31.19 26.47
C ARG A 71 29.69 32.13 27.07
N ARG A 72 29.33 33.40 27.29
CA ARG A 72 30.15 34.31 28.11
C ARG A 72 29.91 33.92 29.58
N GLU A 73 30.90 33.30 30.22
CA GLU A 73 30.86 32.99 31.66
C GLU A 73 30.87 34.29 32.48
N GLU A 74 29.71 34.75 32.92
CA GLU A 74 29.57 35.47 34.18
C GLU A 74 28.72 34.62 35.13
N ARG A 75 29.35 34.25 36.25
CA ARG A 75 28.81 33.38 37.29
C ARG A 75 27.77 34.16 38.09
N ALA A 76 26.48 33.92 37.83
CA ALA A 76 25.38 34.31 38.70
C ALA A 76 24.68 33.05 39.25
N ASP A 77 24.40 33.08 40.55
CA ASP A 77 23.90 31.97 41.35
C ASP A 77 22.61 31.33 40.82
N SER A 78 22.50 30.03 41.09
CA SER A 78 21.35 29.17 40.84
C SER A 78 20.03 29.77 41.34
N GLN A 79 19.13 30.12 40.43
CA GLN A 79 17.69 30.15 40.69
C GLN A 79 16.95 29.27 39.69
N SER A 80 15.88 28.66 40.21
CA SER A 80 15.07 27.59 39.64
C SER A 80 14.61 27.83 38.22
N SER A 81 14.50 26.73 37.46
CA SER A 81 13.77 26.58 36.21
C SER A 81 12.35 27.16 36.31
N THR A 82 12.20 28.43 35.94
CA THR A 82 10.91 29.03 35.62
C THR A 82 10.49 28.55 34.24
N SER A 83 9.36 27.84 34.18
CA SER A 83 8.61 27.61 32.95
C SER A 83 8.43 28.93 32.21
N VAL A 84 8.72 28.93 30.92
CA VAL A 84 8.40 30.05 30.02
C VAL A 84 6.89 30.23 30.05
N THR A 85 6.43 31.27 30.76
CA THR A 85 5.15 31.93 30.49
C THR A 85 5.47 33.29 29.93
N ALA A 86 6.15 33.33 28.78
CA ALA A 86 6.03 34.46 27.89
C ALA A 86 4.64 34.34 27.26
N ALA A 87 3.84 35.41 27.30
CA ALA A 87 2.56 35.43 26.63
C ALA A 87 2.83 35.28 25.12
N SER A 88 2.50 34.11 24.56
CA SER A 88 2.59 33.85 23.12
C SER A 88 1.97 35.01 22.34
N ALA A 89 2.62 35.47 21.28
CA ALA A 89 2.05 36.50 20.43
C ALA A 89 0.63 36.08 19.97
N PRO A 90 -0.34 37.02 19.90
CA PRO A 90 -1.69 36.68 19.46
C PRO A 90 -1.65 36.08 18.05
N ALA A 91 -2.48 35.08 17.72
CA ALA A 91 -2.37 34.32 16.45
C ALA A 91 -2.20 35.17 15.18
N ASN A 92 -2.90 36.31 15.07
CA ASN A 92 -2.76 37.25 13.94
C ASN A 92 -1.35 37.84 13.78
N ALA A 93 -0.59 37.92 14.88
CA ALA A 93 0.79 38.39 14.91
C ALA A 93 1.78 37.37 14.31
N LEU A 94 1.35 36.12 14.15
CA LEU A 94 2.12 35.00 13.58
C LEU A 94 1.63 34.65 12.16
N ASP A 95 0.93 35.56 11.47
CA ASP A 95 0.36 35.32 10.14
C ASP A 95 -0.60 34.11 10.06
N TRP A 96 -1.16 33.70 11.19
CA TRP A 96 -2.22 32.71 11.20
C TRP A 96 -3.52 33.33 10.70
N LEU A 97 -4.06 32.76 9.62
CA LEU A 97 -5.41 33.09 9.15
C LEU A 97 -6.36 31.96 9.49
N THR A 98 -7.52 32.31 10.04
CA THR A 98 -8.65 31.40 10.13
C THR A 98 -9.28 31.21 8.75
N LEU A 99 -9.96 30.10 8.53
CA LEU A 99 -10.67 29.85 7.28
C LEU A 99 -11.57 31.04 6.88
N GLU A 100 -12.27 31.67 7.83
CA GLU A 100 -13.16 32.81 7.57
C GLU A 100 -12.45 34.03 6.98
N GLN A 101 -11.16 34.23 7.30
CA GLN A 101 -10.35 35.34 6.83
C GLN A 101 -9.69 35.09 5.46
N MET A 102 -9.67 33.84 4.99
CA MET A 102 -9.03 33.44 3.73
C MET A 102 -9.87 33.71 2.49
N SER A 103 -9.20 33.92 1.35
CA SER A 103 -9.83 33.90 0.02
C SER A 103 -10.29 32.49 -0.36
N GLU A 104 -11.14 32.36 -1.38
CA GLU A 104 -11.59 31.04 -1.87
C GLU A 104 -10.42 30.17 -2.35
N GLU A 105 -9.44 30.78 -3.04
CA GLU A 105 -8.22 30.11 -3.51
C GLU A 105 -7.37 29.60 -2.33
N GLN A 106 -7.20 30.42 -1.29
CA GLN A 106 -6.45 30.02 -0.08
C GLN A 106 -7.15 28.89 0.68
N ARG A 107 -8.48 28.96 0.84
CA ARG A 107 -9.25 27.90 1.49
C ARG A 107 -9.14 26.55 0.77
N ALA A 108 -9.03 26.57 -0.56
CA ALA A 108 -8.89 25.35 -1.35
C ALA A 108 -7.55 24.62 -1.09
N SER A 109 -6.52 25.34 -0.62
CA SER A 109 -5.21 24.77 -0.26
C SER A 109 -5.12 24.26 1.18
N VAL A 110 -6.15 24.48 2.01
CA VAL A 110 -6.16 24.08 3.41
C VAL A 110 -6.95 22.78 3.58
N ALA A 111 -6.35 21.79 4.25
CA ALA A 111 -7.02 20.53 4.50
C ALA A 111 -8.33 20.72 5.30
N SER A 112 -9.35 19.94 4.94
CA SER A 112 -10.72 20.11 5.48
C SER A 112 -10.87 19.94 7.01
N ASN A 113 -9.90 19.33 7.67
CA ASN A 113 -9.82 19.14 9.13
C ASN A 113 -8.98 20.23 9.83
N CYS A 114 -8.47 21.22 9.10
CA CYS A 114 -7.76 22.38 9.64
C CYS A 114 -8.70 23.57 9.86
N CYS A 115 -8.48 24.34 10.92
CA CYS A 115 -9.22 25.57 11.22
C CYS A 115 -8.61 26.83 10.55
N GLY A 116 -7.41 26.71 10.01
CA GLY A 116 -6.62 27.81 9.46
C GLY A 116 -5.27 27.32 8.96
N ALA A 117 -4.43 28.27 8.55
CA ALA A 117 -3.08 28.04 8.08
C ALA A 117 -2.22 29.30 8.26
N PHE A 118 -0.91 29.13 8.25
CA PHE A 118 0.06 30.22 8.19
C PHE A 118 0.15 30.74 6.75
N ILE A 119 -0.28 31.98 6.52
CA ILE A 119 -0.33 32.57 5.18
C ILE A 119 0.52 33.83 5.16
N GLU A 120 1.59 33.82 4.36
CA GLU A 120 2.47 34.99 4.24
C GLU A 120 1.68 36.16 3.63
N PRO A 121 1.63 37.33 4.31
CA PRO A 121 0.93 38.49 3.79
C PRO A 121 1.72 39.12 2.64
N ALA A 122 1.02 39.78 1.70
CA ALA A 122 1.66 40.60 0.70
C ALA A 122 2.49 41.72 1.38
N ARG A 123 3.79 41.77 1.09
CA ARG A 123 4.72 42.69 1.74
C ARG A 123 4.90 43.96 0.92
N THR A 124 4.83 45.10 1.60
CA THR A 124 5.15 46.42 1.05
C THR A 124 6.47 46.93 1.61
N GLY A 125 7.30 47.44 0.70
CA GLY A 125 8.59 48.02 0.99
C GLY A 125 8.49 49.35 1.73
N VAL A 126 9.64 49.85 2.17
CA VAL A 126 9.75 51.17 2.82
C VAL A 126 9.39 52.33 1.88
N ASP A 127 9.43 52.08 0.56
CA ASP A 127 9.02 52.99 -0.50
C ASP A 127 7.51 52.91 -0.83
N GLY A 128 6.77 52.02 -0.15
CA GLY A 128 5.35 51.79 -0.36
C GLY A 128 5.02 50.93 -1.59
N GLN A 129 6.02 50.38 -2.28
CA GLN A 129 5.81 49.46 -3.41
C GLN A 129 5.76 48.00 -2.92
N PRO A 130 5.12 47.09 -3.67
CA PRO A 130 5.21 45.66 -3.39
C PRO A 130 6.66 45.17 -3.44
N ILE A 131 7.04 44.34 -2.47
CA ILE A 131 8.38 43.71 -2.43
C ILE A 131 8.38 42.53 -3.40
N ASP A 132 9.38 42.46 -4.29
CA ASP A 132 9.64 41.27 -5.10
C ASP A 132 10.30 40.19 -4.21
N PRO A 133 9.66 39.03 -4.01
CA PRO A 133 10.23 37.94 -3.20
C PRO A 133 11.53 37.35 -3.78
N ASN A 134 11.85 37.61 -5.05
CA ASN A 134 13.08 37.15 -5.70
C ASN A 134 14.23 38.17 -5.61
N ALA A 135 13.98 39.37 -5.07
CA ALA A 135 15.01 40.41 -4.97
C ALA A 135 15.99 40.09 -3.83
N SER A 136 17.07 39.36 -4.15
CA SER A 136 18.08 38.97 -3.15
C SER A 136 18.60 40.17 -2.34
N PRO A 137 18.74 40.05 -1.01
CA PRO A 137 19.40 41.04 -0.16
C PRO A 137 20.88 41.25 -0.51
N ASP A 138 21.52 40.24 -1.11
CA ASP A 138 22.94 40.28 -1.45
C ASP A 138 23.24 41.34 -2.50
N GLY A 139 24.02 42.35 -2.10
CA GLY A 139 24.35 43.50 -2.95
C GLY A 139 23.20 44.49 -3.15
N ALA A 140 22.03 44.27 -2.54
CA ALA A 140 20.92 45.21 -2.57
C ALA A 140 21.17 46.40 -1.63
N THR A 141 20.73 47.59 -2.06
CA THR A 141 20.78 48.79 -1.23
C THR A 141 19.91 48.63 0.02
N THR A 142 20.49 48.86 1.20
CA THR A 142 19.74 48.90 2.45
C THR A 142 19.07 50.27 2.62
N GLN A 143 17.75 50.29 2.74
CA GLN A 143 16.94 51.49 2.91
C GLN A 143 16.40 51.54 4.34
N PHE A 144 16.53 52.71 4.99
CA PHE A 144 16.01 52.98 6.32
C PHE A 144 14.90 54.02 6.24
N SER A 145 13.76 53.72 6.85
CA SER A 145 12.65 54.65 7.04
C SER A 145 12.38 54.81 8.54
N ALA A 146 12.48 56.03 9.03
CA ALA A 146 12.23 56.37 10.43
C ALA A 146 11.60 57.77 10.53
N PRO A 147 10.50 57.95 11.29
CA PRO A 147 9.92 59.26 11.55
C PRO A 147 10.66 60.03 12.67
N GLY A 148 11.56 59.39 13.41
CA GLY A 148 12.30 59.96 14.54
C GLY A 148 13.62 60.63 14.17
N ALA A 149 14.25 61.28 15.16
CA ALA A 149 15.55 61.92 14.99
C ALA A 149 16.66 60.87 14.81
N VAL A 150 17.50 61.08 13.79
CA VAL A 150 18.74 60.31 13.56
C VAL A 150 19.89 61.06 14.22
N ASN A 151 20.52 60.44 15.21
CA ASN A 151 21.67 60.99 15.92
C ASN A 151 22.93 60.20 15.56
N GLN A 152 23.88 60.86 14.89
CA GLN A 152 25.20 60.32 14.60
C GLN A 152 26.14 60.66 15.77
N GLY A 153 26.56 59.63 16.51
CA GLY A 153 27.52 59.75 17.60
C GLY A 153 28.96 59.95 17.11
N SER A 154 29.87 60.29 18.03
CA SER A 154 31.29 60.54 17.71
C SER A 154 32.07 59.30 17.25
N ASP A 155 31.56 58.10 17.55
CA ASP A 155 32.31 56.85 17.46
C ASP A 155 31.84 55.97 16.27
N ASN A 156 31.42 56.60 15.16
CA ASN A 156 30.86 55.91 13.99
C ASN A 156 29.58 55.09 14.28
N THR A 157 28.87 55.48 15.35
CA THR A 157 27.60 54.90 15.76
C THR A 157 26.43 55.78 15.32
N VAL A 158 25.43 55.21 14.66
CA VAL A 158 24.17 55.89 14.33
C VAL A 158 23.08 55.37 15.26
N SER A 159 22.34 56.27 15.90
CA SER A 159 21.20 55.91 16.75
C SER A 159 19.93 56.55 16.22
N ILE A 160 18.87 55.76 16.11
CA ILE A 160 17.57 56.16 15.58
C ILE A 160 16.54 55.79 16.65
N SER A 161 15.84 56.78 17.18
CA SER A 161 14.79 56.57 18.19
C SER A 161 13.40 56.47 17.56
N GLY A 162 12.56 55.59 18.07
CA GLY A 162 11.19 55.36 17.63
C GLY A 162 11.07 54.19 16.64
N ASN A 163 10.00 54.22 15.85
CA ASN A 163 9.72 53.18 14.87
C ASN A 163 10.72 53.23 13.72
N VAL A 164 11.47 52.16 13.47
CA VAL A 164 12.37 52.06 12.32
C VAL A 164 11.94 50.89 11.46
N SER A 165 11.91 51.11 10.14
CA SER A 165 11.74 50.08 9.14
C SER A 165 12.97 50.05 8.24
N ILE A 166 13.56 48.87 8.11
CA ILE A 166 14.75 48.60 7.31
C ILE A 166 14.33 47.63 6.21
N GLN A 167 14.76 47.89 4.97
CA GLN A 167 14.58 46.98 3.86
C GLN A 167 15.88 46.77 3.10
N GLN A 168 16.16 45.53 2.73
CA GLN A 168 17.29 45.16 1.87
C GLN A 168 16.84 44.04 0.93
N GLY A 169 16.63 44.36 -0.36
CA GLY A 169 15.99 43.41 -1.29
C GLY A 169 14.61 42.98 -0.78
N TYR A 170 14.40 41.68 -0.63
CA TYR A 170 13.21 41.10 -0.03
C TYR A 170 13.20 41.13 1.51
N ARG A 171 14.35 41.34 2.17
CA ARG A 171 14.47 41.30 3.62
C ARG A 171 13.89 42.58 4.21
N THR A 172 13.07 42.44 5.25
CA THR A 172 12.56 43.58 6.01
C THR A 172 12.72 43.38 7.51
N VAL A 173 13.15 44.43 8.21
CA VAL A 173 13.29 44.45 9.67
C VAL A 173 12.60 45.68 10.23
N ARG A 174 11.74 45.51 11.23
CA ARG A 174 11.01 46.60 11.88
C ARG A 174 11.19 46.53 13.39
N ASN A 175 11.19 47.67 14.06
CA ASN A 175 11.13 47.78 15.52
C ASN A 175 10.43 49.09 15.93
N SER A 176 10.15 49.24 17.22
CA SER A 176 9.30 50.30 17.77
C SER A 176 9.95 51.22 18.80
N ALA A 177 11.12 50.87 19.36
CA ALA A 177 11.76 51.68 20.41
C ALA A 177 13.04 52.40 19.96
N ALA A 178 14.10 51.67 19.61
CA ALA A 178 15.36 52.27 19.17
C ALA A 178 16.21 51.31 18.34
N THR A 179 16.95 51.87 17.38
CA THR A 179 17.90 51.17 16.51
C THR A 179 19.27 51.83 16.65
N ARG A 180 20.30 51.04 16.93
CA ARG A 180 21.69 51.48 17.02
C ARG A 180 22.53 50.71 16.02
N ILE A 181 23.20 51.42 15.13
CA ILE A 181 24.10 50.89 14.11
C ILE A 181 25.52 51.25 14.54
N ASP A 182 26.40 50.26 14.65
CA ASP A 182 27.84 50.46 14.83
C ASP A 182 28.53 50.09 13.52
N GLN A 183 29.03 51.11 12.81
CA GLN A 183 29.66 50.93 11.50
C GLN A 183 31.08 50.36 11.59
N ASN A 184 31.70 50.34 12.78
CA ASN A 184 33.05 49.78 12.94
C ASN A 184 33.00 48.25 13.02
N THR A 185 31.97 47.73 13.69
CA THR A 185 31.73 46.29 13.86
C THR A 185 30.71 45.73 12.89
N ASP A 186 30.08 46.57 12.08
CA ASP A 186 29.02 46.20 11.13
C ASP A 186 27.81 45.52 11.80
N THR A 187 27.43 46.06 12.97
CA THR A 187 26.38 45.48 13.82
C THR A 187 25.24 46.44 14.06
N ILE A 188 24.00 45.92 14.06
CA ILE A 188 22.78 46.66 14.32
C ILE A 188 22.07 46.06 15.53
N THR A 189 21.83 46.87 16.56
CA THR A 189 20.99 46.49 17.71
C THR A 189 19.64 47.17 17.60
N LEU A 190 18.57 46.38 17.63
CA LEU A 190 17.18 46.80 17.53
C LEU A 190 16.47 46.49 18.85
N SER A 191 15.64 47.41 19.32
CA SER A 191 14.86 47.24 20.54
C SER A 191 13.39 47.61 20.34
N GLY A 192 12.53 46.88 21.03
CA GLY A 192 11.08 47.06 21.09
C GLY A 192 10.35 46.43 19.92
N ASN A 193 9.62 45.33 20.16
CA ASN A 193 8.79 44.61 19.17
C ASN A 193 9.48 44.49 17.81
N VAL A 194 10.61 43.77 17.79
CA VAL A 194 11.33 43.51 16.55
C VAL A 194 10.55 42.51 15.72
N GLU A 195 10.43 42.79 14.42
CA GLU A 195 9.88 41.90 13.40
C GLU A 195 10.88 41.80 12.26
N PHE A 196 11.39 40.60 12.00
CA PHE A 196 12.27 40.26 10.89
C PHE A 196 11.50 39.35 9.93
N ARG A 197 11.56 39.66 8.64
CA ARG A 197 10.85 38.90 7.59
C ARG A 197 11.72 38.68 6.37
N GLU A 198 11.65 37.46 5.87
CA GLU A 198 12.13 36.98 4.57
C GLU A 198 11.04 36.09 3.92
N PRO A 199 11.09 35.78 2.61
CA PRO A 199 10.16 34.82 2.02
C PRO A 199 10.08 33.53 2.85
N GLY A 200 8.88 33.15 3.28
CA GLY A 200 8.64 31.95 4.08
C GLY A 200 9.08 31.99 5.55
N ILE A 201 9.69 33.08 6.04
CA ILE A 201 10.20 33.19 7.42
C ILE A 201 9.71 34.49 8.08
N LEU A 202 9.08 34.34 9.24
CA LEU A 202 8.76 35.43 10.17
C LEU A 202 9.43 35.17 11.51
N LEU A 203 10.21 36.13 11.99
CA LEU A 203 10.80 36.12 13.33
C LEU A 203 10.36 37.39 14.07
N ARG A 204 9.98 37.25 15.33
CA ARG A 204 9.57 38.37 16.20
C ARG A 204 10.28 38.27 17.53
N GLY A 205 10.48 39.37 18.25
CA GLY A 205 10.99 39.34 19.62
C GLY A 205 11.14 40.71 20.26
N ASP A 206 11.64 40.75 21.49
CA ASP A 206 11.78 41.99 22.26
C ASP A 206 12.93 42.87 21.74
N SER A 207 14.00 42.23 21.31
CA SER A 207 15.20 42.87 20.79
C SER A 207 15.90 41.96 19.79
N ALA A 208 16.68 42.56 18.90
CA ALA A 208 17.51 41.83 17.97
C ALA A 208 18.90 42.45 17.85
N PHE A 209 19.87 41.59 17.60
CA PHE A 209 21.24 41.93 17.27
C PHE A 209 21.55 41.32 15.91
N VAL A 210 21.80 42.16 14.93
CA VAL A 210 22.13 41.80 13.55
C VAL A 210 23.61 42.08 13.33
N ASP A 211 24.37 41.05 13.01
CA ASP A 211 25.76 41.13 12.57
C ASP A 211 25.77 40.98 11.04
N GLN A 212 25.91 42.10 10.33
CA GLN A 212 25.85 42.11 8.86
C GLN A 212 27.09 41.46 8.24
N GLY A 213 28.26 41.61 8.88
CA GLY A 213 29.51 41.01 8.41
C GLY A 213 29.47 39.49 8.43
N ASN A 214 28.78 38.89 9.41
CA ASN A 214 28.64 37.44 9.55
C ASN A 214 27.28 36.89 9.08
N ASN A 215 26.32 37.75 8.72
CA ASN A 215 24.92 37.39 8.40
C ASN A 215 24.19 36.64 9.52
N ILE A 216 24.50 36.98 10.77
CA ILE A 216 23.91 36.36 11.96
C ILE A 216 22.91 37.32 12.57
N ASN A 217 21.67 36.86 12.75
CA ASN A 217 20.61 37.62 13.40
C ASN A 217 20.20 36.92 14.70
N ARG A 218 20.52 37.52 15.84
CA ARG A 218 20.10 37.03 17.17
C ARG A 218 18.87 37.79 17.63
N ILE A 219 17.86 37.09 18.10
CA ILE A 219 16.58 37.64 18.59
C ILE A 219 16.33 37.07 19.99
N GLU A 220 16.00 37.94 20.93
CA GLU A 220 15.69 37.59 22.33
C GLU A 220 14.17 37.51 22.54
N HIS A 221 13.72 36.51 23.31
CA HIS A 221 12.31 36.14 23.53
C HIS A 221 11.54 36.07 22.19
N ALA A 222 12.00 35.16 21.33
CA ALA A 222 11.58 35.12 19.95
C ALA A 222 10.32 34.26 19.74
N ASP A 223 9.43 34.70 18.85
CA ASP A 223 8.45 33.84 18.18
C ASP A 223 8.88 33.67 16.72
N TYR A 224 8.70 32.47 16.16
CA TYR A 224 9.03 32.21 14.76
C TYR A 224 7.93 31.45 14.03
N VAL A 225 7.85 31.67 12.71
CA VAL A 225 6.98 30.95 11.78
C VAL A 225 7.78 30.60 10.54
N LEU A 226 7.67 29.35 10.11
CA LEU A 226 8.15 28.84 8.83
C LEU A 226 6.92 28.49 7.99
N HIS A 227 6.51 29.41 7.11
CA HIS A 227 5.23 29.33 6.39
C HIS A 227 5.14 28.09 5.50
N GLU A 228 6.21 27.77 4.78
CA GLU A 228 6.27 26.62 3.85
C GLU A 228 5.97 25.29 4.56
N TYR A 229 6.44 25.16 5.81
CA TYR A 229 6.27 23.94 6.59
C TYR A 229 5.06 23.97 7.52
N GLY A 230 4.38 25.13 7.63
CA GLY A 230 3.32 25.35 8.62
C GLY A 230 3.78 25.17 10.07
N ILE A 231 5.03 25.55 10.36
CA ILE A 231 5.68 25.37 11.68
C ILE A 231 5.75 26.71 12.40
N HIS A 232 5.54 26.69 13.71
CA HIS A 232 5.80 27.83 14.58
C HIS A 232 6.34 27.40 15.95
N GLY A 233 6.83 28.38 16.70
CA GLY A 233 7.17 28.19 18.11
C GLY A 233 7.73 29.45 18.76
N ALA A 234 7.91 29.36 20.07
CA ALA A 234 8.56 30.38 20.89
C ALA A 234 9.96 29.94 21.33
N ALA A 235 10.84 30.88 21.65
CA ALA A 235 12.22 30.63 22.05
C ALA A 235 12.72 31.71 23.00
N ASN A 236 13.59 31.35 23.96
CA ASN A 236 14.29 32.38 24.74
C ASN A 236 15.30 33.13 23.87
N VAL A 237 16.02 32.40 23.02
CA VAL A 237 17.00 32.95 22.08
C VAL A 237 16.83 32.24 20.75
N LEU A 238 16.77 33.01 19.67
CA LEU A 238 16.81 32.50 18.31
C LEU A 238 17.95 33.18 17.55
N VAL A 239 18.80 32.38 16.92
CA VAL A 239 19.89 32.83 16.06
C VAL A 239 19.63 32.33 14.65
N TYR A 240 19.42 33.24 13.71
CA TYR A 240 19.17 32.96 12.31
C TYR A 240 20.41 33.30 11.47
N ASP A 241 21.00 32.29 10.84
CA ASP A 241 22.04 32.42 9.81
C ASP A 241 21.37 32.49 8.44
N SER A 242 21.34 33.68 7.85
CA SER A 242 20.67 33.91 6.57
C SER A 242 21.39 33.30 5.35
N ASN A 243 22.66 32.90 5.47
CA ASN A 243 23.38 32.26 4.36
C ASN A 243 23.14 30.74 4.32
N GLY A 244 22.94 30.14 5.49
CA GLY A 244 22.66 28.72 5.63
C GLY A 244 21.17 28.39 5.76
N GLU A 245 20.32 29.40 5.91
CA GLU A 245 18.91 29.27 6.30
C GLU A 245 18.74 28.36 7.54
N VAL A 246 19.61 28.58 8.54
CA VAL A 246 19.64 27.79 9.77
C VAL A 246 19.14 28.63 10.94
N LEU A 247 18.16 28.11 11.67
CA LEU A 247 17.66 28.67 12.92
C LEU A 247 18.20 27.86 14.09
N ALA A 248 19.09 28.43 14.90
CA ALA A 248 19.53 27.86 16.17
C ALA A 248 18.73 28.48 17.33
N ILE A 249 18.08 27.62 18.11
CA ILE A 249 17.06 27.97 19.09
C ILE A 249 17.50 27.46 20.46
N GLU A 250 17.50 28.31 21.49
CA GLU A 250 17.75 27.93 22.89
C GLU A 250 16.46 28.00 23.70
N ASN A 251 16.17 26.93 24.43
CA ASN A 251 14.94 26.75 25.22
C ASN A 251 13.70 27.13 24.41
N GLY A 252 13.45 26.36 23.35
CA GLY A 252 12.41 26.67 22.38
C GLY A 252 11.38 25.58 22.21
N GLU A 253 10.30 25.98 21.57
CA GLU A 253 9.12 25.20 21.26
C GLU A 253 9.01 24.98 19.75
N PHE A 254 8.34 23.90 19.37
CA PHE A 254 8.05 23.55 18.00
C PHE A 254 6.67 22.90 17.93
N SER A 255 5.79 23.41 17.06
CA SER A 255 4.48 22.84 16.79
C SER A 255 4.01 23.18 15.38
N ARG A 256 3.13 22.33 14.83
CA ARG A 256 2.31 22.63 13.64
C ARG A 256 0.84 22.90 13.98
N CYS A 257 0.50 22.91 15.27
CA CYS A 257 -0.86 23.17 15.70
C CYS A 257 -1.23 24.64 15.52
N GLU A 258 -2.53 24.93 15.53
CA GLU A 258 -3.00 26.32 15.61
C GLU A 258 -2.38 27.05 16.82
N PRO A 259 -1.84 28.27 16.62
CA PRO A 259 -1.31 29.09 17.70
C PRO A 259 -2.36 29.37 18.78
N GLY A 260 -2.00 29.11 20.04
CA GLY A 260 -2.85 29.27 21.22
C GLY A 260 -3.84 28.11 21.45
N SER A 261 -3.84 27.07 20.60
CA SER A 261 -4.69 25.87 20.74
C SER A 261 -3.91 24.57 20.52
N GLU A 262 -2.65 24.54 20.94
CA GLU A 262 -1.73 23.46 20.63
C GLU A 262 -2.21 22.14 21.23
N PHE A 263 -2.42 21.12 20.39
CA PHE A 263 -2.67 19.75 20.86
C PHE A 263 -1.38 19.12 21.35
N TRP A 264 -0.27 19.39 20.64
CA TRP A 264 1.06 18.97 21.03
C TRP A 264 2.09 20.08 20.81
N VAL A 265 3.11 20.11 21.66
CA VAL A 265 4.27 21.00 21.56
C VAL A 265 5.51 20.19 21.88
N LEU A 266 6.55 20.35 21.07
CA LEU A 266 7.86 19.80 21.31
C LEU A 266 8.74 20.89 21.93
N GLN A 267 9.10 20.74 23.20
CA GLN A 267 10.02 21.64 23.90
C GLN A 267 11.43 21.05 23.87
N ALA A 268 12.46 21.88 23.64
CA ALA A 268 13.85 21.44 23.65
C ALA A 268 14.78 22.49 24.26
N GLU A 269 15.83 22.04 24.94
CA GLU A 269 16.87 22.93 25.48
C GLU A 269 17.68 23.59 24.34
N GLN A 270 17.96 22.82 23.28
CA GLN A 270 18.60 23.30 22.08
C GLN A 270 17.91 22.70 20.87
N MET A 271 17.62 23.51 19.86
CA MET A 271 17.05 23.08 18.60
C MET A 271 17.74 23.78 17.44
N THR A 272 17.89 23.09 16.32
CA THR A 272 18.45 23.63 15.09
C THR A 272 17.54 23.22 13.95
N LEU A 273 17.02 24.18 13.20
CA LEU A 273 16.16 23.96 12.03
C LEU A 273 16.94 24.40 10.79
N ASP A 274 17.23 23.47 9.89
CA ASP A 274 17.85 23.73 8.59
C ASP A 274 16.75 23.68 7.53
N THR A 275 16.27 24.85 7.10
CA THR A 275 15.13 24.93 6.16
C THR A 275 15.53 24.57 4.75
N GLN A 276 16.80 24.74 4.38
CA GLN A 276 17.32 24.34 3.08
C GLN A 276 17.42 22.81 2.96
N ALA A 277 17.87 22.13 4.01
CA ALA A 277 17.92 20.67 4.06
C ALA A 277 16.56 20.04 4.40
N GLY A 278 15.63 20.83 4.96
CA GLY A 278 14.34 20.35 5.45
C GLY A 278 14.46 19.42 6.66
N ILE A 279 15.49 19.62 7.50
CA ILE A 279 15.80 18.75 8.65
C ILE A 279 15.99 19.61 9.90
N GLY A 280 15.34 19.21 10.99
CA GLY A 280 15.56 19.72 12.34
C GLY A 280 16.38 18.76 13.20
N SER A 281 17.06 19.29 14.22
CA SER A 281 17.63 18.51 15.31
C SER A 281 17.34 19.17 16.65
N ALA A 282 16.96 18.39 17.67
CA ALA A 282 16.62 18.91 18.98
C ALA A 282 17.23 18.07 20.10
N ARG A 283 17.75 18.72 21.14
CA ARG A 283 18.41 18.09 22.30
C ARG A 283 17.57 18.28 23.55
N SER A 284 17.52 17.23 24.39
CA SER A 284 16.75 17.25 25.64
C SER A 284 15.29 17.59 25.39
N VAL A 285 14.68 16.76 24.55
CA VAL A 285 13.35 16.98 24.00
C VAL A 285 12.29 16.53 24.97
N THR A 286 11.25 17.34 25.15
CA THR A 286 10.04 17.00 25.91
C THR A 286 8.82 17.20 25.03
N LEU A 287 8.14 16.11 24.69
CA LEU A 287 6.85 16.17 24.01
C LEU A 287 5.76 16.40 25.06
N ARG A 288 5.00 17.47 24.88
CA ARG A 288 3.83 17.81 25.67
C ARG A 288 2.57 17.64 24.85
N MET A 289 1.56 17.02 25.44
CA MET A 289 0.20 17.02 24.92
C MET A 289 -0.62 17.97 25.77
N LYS A 290 -1.07 19.08 25.18
CA LYS A 290 -1.54 20.24 25.94
C LYS A 290 -0.49 20.59 27.01
N ASP A 291 -0.91 20.71 28.27
CA ASP A 291 -0.01 21.05 29.36
C ASP A 291 0.75 19.85 29.97
N VAL A 292 0.49 18.62 29.52
CA VAL A 292 1.02 17.41 30.14
C VAL A 292 2.27 16.91 29.40
N PRO A 293 3.45 16.80 30.05
CA PRO A 293 4.61 16.14 29.47
C PRO A 293 4.38 14.63 29.39
N VAL A 294 4.36 14.08 28.17
CA VAL A 294 4.08 12.65 27.93
C VAL A 294 5.33 11.84 27.61
N PHE A 295 6.38 12.50 27.10
CA PHE A 295 7.64 11.86 26.73
C PHE A 295 8.80 12.82 26.89
N HIS A 296 9.92 12.33 27.41
CA HIS A 296 11.17 13.08 27.53
C HIS A 296 12.34 12.24 27.02
N TYR A 297 13.22 12.86 26.23
CA TYR A 297 14.42 12.25 25.68
C TYR A 297 15.63 13.17 25.85
N PRO A 298 16.64 12.77 26.65
CA PRO A 298 17.72 13.67 27.07
C PRO A 298 18.80 13.90 26.00
N PHE A 299 18.82 13.12 24.91
CA PHE A 299 19.84 13.25 23.85
C PHE A 299 19.30 14.04 22.66
N THR A 300 20.12 14.18 21.62
CA THR A 300 19.75 14.85 20.37
C THR A 300 19.00 13.90 19.44
N VAL A 301 17.86 14.35 18.91
CA VAL A 301 17.06 13.65 17.89
C VAL A 301 16.95 14.49 16.62
N PRO A 302 17.22 13.92 15.43
CA PRO A 302 16.87 14.55 14.18
C PRO A 302 15.38 14.30 13.85
N PHE A 303 14.74 15.23 13.15
CA PHE A 303 13.37 15.10 12.67
C PHE A 303 13.21 15.84 11.34
N PRO A 304 12.31 15.40 10.46
CA PRO A 304 12.08 16.12 9.20
C PRO A 304 11.23 17.36 9.43
N LEU A 305 11.51 18.43 8.69
CA LEU A 305 10.65 19.62 8.62
C LEU A 305 9.55 19.45 7.56
N GLY A 306 9.74 18.57 6.57
CA GLY A 306 8.80 18.21 5.51
C GLY A 306 8.82 16.70 5.24
N ASP A 307 8.95 16.29 3.97
CA ASP A 307 8.93 14.87 3.56
C ASP A 307 10.30 14.18 3.57
N GLN A 308 11.26 14.82 4.22
CA GLN A 308 12.64 14.37 4.24
C GLN A 308 12.77 13.07 5.04
N ARG A 309 13.57 12.14 4.52
CA ARG A 309 13.78 10.85 5.17
C ARG A 309 14.82 10.98 6.27
N VAL A 310 14.39 10.81 7.51
CA VAL A 310 15.25 10.94 8.70
C VAL A 310 15.11 9.69 9.57
N SER A 311 16.24 9.15 10.02
CA SER A 311 16.24 8.00 10.94
C SER A 311 15.68 8.40 12.31
N GLY A 312 14.80 7.58 12.88
CA GLY A 312 14.16 7.89 14.16
C GLY A 312 13.09 6.90 14.59
N LEU A 313 12.52 7.14 15.77
CA LEU A 313 11.37 6.38 16.28
C LEU A 313 10.12 6.76 15.47
N LEU A 314 9.40 5.75 14.98
CA LEU A 314 8.05 5.93 14.46
C LEU A 314 7.04 5.79 15.61
N ALA A 315 5.75 6.07 15.37
CA ALA A 315 4.76 5.84 16.42
C ALA A 315 4.73 4.39 16.87
N PRO A 316 4.50 4.18 18.18
CA PRO A 316 4.12 2.87 18.64
C PRO A 316 2.71 2.50 18.14
N SER A 317 2.49 1.20 17.94
CA SER A 317 1.14 0.66 17.80
C SER A 317 0.73 -0.02 19.10
N ILE A 318 -0.43 0.35 19.64
CA ILE A 318 -0.94 -0.19 20.91
C ILE A 318 -2.29 -0.86 20.67
N GLY A 319 -2.42 -2.11 21.12
CA GLY A 319 -3.66 -2.86 21.04
C GLY A 319 -3.84 -3.80 22.21
N SER A 320 -5.04 -4.35 22.31
CA SER A 320 -5.31 -5.49 23.18
C SER A 320 -6.20 -6.45 22.44
N THR A 321 -5.85 -7.73 22.41
CA THR A 321 -6.64 -8.78 21.73
C THR A 321 -6.95 -9.93 22.68
N SER A 322 -8.04 -10.65 22.41
CA SER A 322 -8.45 -11.81 23.21
C SER A 322 -7.42 -12.96 23.22
N ASP A 323 -6.54 -13.03 22.21
CA ASP A 323 -5.57 -14.11 22.04
C ASP A 323 -4.11 -13.71 22.32
N GLY A 324 -3.79 -12.41 22.32
CA GLY A 324 -2.46 -11.89 22.65
C GLY A 324 -2.38 -11.07 23.94
N GLY A 325 -3.52 -10.65 24.49
CA GLY A 325 -3.57 -9.66 25.56
C GLY A 325 -3.07 -8.30 25.08
N PHE A 326 -2.46 -7.53 25.97
CA PHE A 326 -1.84 -6.24 25.64
C PHE A 326 -0.69 -6.41 24.63
N ASP A 327 -0.69 -5.59 23.59
CA ASP A 327 0.25 -5.62 22.47
C ASP A 327 0.83 -4.23 22.22
N TYR A 328 2.15 -4.12 22.25
CA TYR A 328 2.89 -2.88 22.05
C TYR A 328 4.03 -3.11 21.07
N ALA A 329 4.06 -2.40 19.96
CA ALA A 329 5.16 -2.42 18.99
C ALA A 329 5.76 -1.02 18.83
N GLN A 330 7.09 -0.93 18.76
CA GLN A 330 7.82 0.34 18.64
C GLN A 330 8.78 0.28 17.46
N PRO A 331 8.40 0.78 16.27
CA PRO A 331 9.29 0.77 15.11
C PRO A 331 10.37 1.85 15.21
N TYR A 332 11.55 1.55 14.69
CA TYR A 332 12.66 2.48 14.49
C TYR A 332 13.10 2.44 13.03
N TYR A 333 12.97 3.58 12.35
CA TYR A 333 13.33 3.75 10.95
C TYR A 333 14.79 4.16 10.80
N LEU A 334 15.47 3.54 9.82
CA LEU A 334 16.86 3.76 9.46
C LEU A 334 16.92 4.21 8.00
N ASN A 335 17.04 5.52 7.78
CA ASN A 335 17.44 6.04 6.48
C ASN A 335 18.95 5.82 6.31
N LEU A 336 19.33 4.79 5.56
CA LEU A 336 20.72 4.39 5.36
C LEU A 336 21.34 5.08 4.14
N ALA A 337 20.59 5.13 3.04
CA ALA A 337 20.94 5.87 1.82
C ALA A 337 19.67 6.23 1.03
N PRO A 338 19.74 7.13 0.03
CA PRO A 338 18.56 7.51 -0.76
C PRO A 338 17.81 6.32 -1.39
N HIS A 339 18.52 5.24 -1.70
CA HIS A 339 17.99 4.08 -2.41
C HIS A 339 17.86 2.81 -1.56
N TYR A 340 18.16 2.84 -0.25
CA TYR A 340 17.80 1.75 0.67
C TYR A 340 17.58 2.23 2.11
N ASP A 341 16.67 1.55 2.80
CA ASP A 341 16.37 1.77 4.21
C ASP A 341 16.08 0.47 4.94
N ALA A 342 16.00 0.60 6.27
CA ALA A 342 15.57 -0.48 7.14
C ALA A 342 14.60 0.03 8.21
N THR A 343 13.73 -0.85 8.70
CA THR A 343 12.89 -0.61 9.88
C THR A 343 13.02 -1.78 10.82
N ILE A 344 13.36 -1.51 12.09
CA ILE A 344 13.43 -2.54 13.14
C ILE A 344 12.32 -2.27 14.14
N THR A 345 11.52 -3.29 14.44
CA THR A 345 10.33 -3.17 15.29
C THR A 345 10.35 -4.21 16.40
N PRO A 346 10.86 -3.88 17.60
CA PRO A 346 10.53 -4.61 18.81
C PRO A 346 9.02 -4.59 19.08
N ARG A 347 8.46 -5.73 19.48
CA ARG A 347 7.06 -5.89 19.85
C ARG A 347 6.90 -6.78 21.07
N PHE A 348 6.08 -6.37 22.00
CA PHE A 348 5.73 -7.10 23.21
C PHE A 348 4.26 -7.49 23.17
N ILE A 349 3.97 -8.77 23.33
CA ILE A 349 2.64 -9.34 23.38
C ILE A 349 2.50 -10.05 24.74
N ALA A 350 1.65 -9.52 25.62
CA ALA A 350 1.60 -9.91 27.04
C ALA A 350 1.50 -11.43 27.24
N ASP A 351 0.62 -12.07 26.47
CA ASP A 351 0.33 -13.50 26.60
C ASP A 351 1.26 -14.39 25.80
N ARG A 352 2.13 -13.84 24.94
CA ARG A 352 3.01 -14.61 24.04
C ARG A 352 4.50 -14.37 24.24
N GLY A 353 4.95 -13.13 24.41
CA GLY A 353 6.37 -12.81 24.62
C GLY A 353 6.85 -11.57 23.89
N VAL A 354 8.18 -11.44 23.80
CA VAL A 354 8.86 -10.36 23.07
C VAL A 354 9.33 -10.89 21.73
N MET A 355 8.95 -10.22 20.65
CA MET A 355 9.43 -10.48 19.31
C MET A 355 10.11 -9.25 18.72
N ALA A 356 10.88 -9.46 17.65
CA ALA A 356 11.43 -8.39 16.84
C ALA A 356 11.21 -8.70 15.36
N SER A 357 10.86 -7.68 14.59
CA SER A 357 10.85 -7.76 13.13
C SER A 357 11.81 -6.74 12.52
N ALA A 358 12.33 -7.07 11.34
CA ALA A 358 13.14 -6.19 10.52
C ALA A 358 12.60 -6.18 9.09
N GLU A 359 12.44 -5.00 8.53
CA GLU A 359 12.16 -4.79 7.11
C GLU A 359 13.35 -4.06 6.49
N PHE A 360 13.80 -4.52 5.33
CA PHE A 360 14.85 -3.86 4.55
C PHE A 360 14.35 -3.66 3.13
N ARG A 361 14.41 -2.42 2.65
CA ARG A 361 13.95 -2.06 1.30
C ARG A 361 15.10 -1.52 0.49
N TYR A 362 15.21 -1.97 -0.76
CA TYR A 362 16.26 -1.56 -1.69
C TYR A 362 15.67 -1.29 -3.07
N LEU A 363 15.91 -0.08 -3.56
CA LEU A 363 15.56 0.39 -4.90
C LEU A 363 16.83 0.46 -5.75
N ALA A 364 16.83 -0.24 -6.87
CA ALA A 364 17.81 -0.12 -7.94
C ALA A 364 17.15 0.46 -9.18
N ASP A 365 17.94 0.93 -10.16
CA ASP A 365 17.41 1.50 -11.41
C ASP A 365 16.48 0.56 -12.18
N TRP A 366 16.66 -0.75 -11.98
CA TRP A 366 15.90 -1.80 -12.66
C TRP A 366 15.00 -2.61 -11.71
N SER A 367 15.00 -2.37 -10.39
CA SER A 367 14.21 -3.20 -9.47
C SER A 367 13.85 -2.56 -8.14
N MET A 368 12.74 -3.01 -7.56
CA MET A 368 12.39 -2.78 -6.16
C MET A 368 12.46 -4.10 -5.39
N ASN A 369 13.00 -4.04 -4.17
CA ASN A 369 13.27 -5.21 -3.34
C ASN A 369 12.84 -4.95 -1.90
N THR A 370 12.17 -5.92 -1.28
CA THR A 370 11.82 -5.89 0.15
C THR A 370 12.19 -7.23 0.78
N VAL A 371 12.89 -7.16 1.91
CA VAL A 371 13.22 -8.30 2.77
C VAL A 371 12.55 -8.09 4.11
N SER A 372 11.75 -9.05 4.56
CA SER A 372 11.03 -8.99 5.83
C SER A 372 11.43 -10.20 6.68
N LEU A 373 11.84 -9.93 7.92
CA LEU A 373 12.24 -10.94 8.90
C LEU A 373 11.48 -10.71 10.19
N ALA A 374 11.04 -11.77 10.86
CA ALA A 374 10.48 -11.67 12.20
C ALA A 374 10.83 -12.89 13.05
N LEU A 375 11.02 -12.67 14.34
CA LEU A 375 11.39 -13.71 15.29
C LEU A 375 10.74 -13.46 16.66
N LEU A 376 9.98 -14.45 17.13
CA LEU A 376 9.55 -14.64 18.51
C LEU A 376 10.29 -15.87 19.05
N PRO A 377 11.33 -15.68 19.90
CA PRO A 377 12.17 -16.80 20.34
C PRO A 377 11.45 -17.84 21.19
N ASP A 378 10.47 -17.42 21.98
CA ASP A 378 9.70 -18.26 22.89
C ASP A 378 8.26 -17.74 23.03
N ASP A 379 7.30 -18.46 22.44
CA ASP A 379 5.87 -18.18 22.54
C ASP A 379 5.29 -18.87 23.80
N LYS A 380 4.92 -18.07 24.81
CA LYS A 380 4.33 -18.53 26.08
C LYS A 380 3.00 -19.27 25.93
N ARG A 381 2.31 -19.15 24.79
CA ARG A 381 1.10 -19.94 24.51
C ARG A 381 1.43 -21.35 24.03
N TYR A 382 2.69 -21.65 23.72
CA TYR A 382 3.11 -22.99 23.32
C TYR A 382 2.95 -23.99 24.46
N ASP A 383 2.16 -25.03 24.19
CA ASP A 383 1.98 -26.19 25.04
C ASP A 383 2.24 -27.46 24.21
N PRO A 384 3.33 -28.21 24.49
CA PRO A 384 3.67 -29.41 23.74
C PRO A 384 2.59 -30.50 23.81
N ALA A 385 1.72 -30.49 24.84
CA ALA A 385 0.61 -31.44 24.95
C ALA A 385 -0.51 -31.17 23.95
N THR A 386 -0.64 -29.94 23.44
CA THR A 386 -1.75 -29.49 22.59
C THR A 386 -1.33 -28.88 21.25
N ALA A 387 -0.03 -28.74 21.00
CA ALA A 387 0.55 -28.14 19.79
C ALA A 387 0.01 -28.76 18.48
N ASN A 388 -0.03 -30.10 18.40
CA ASN A 388 -0.46 -30.80 17.17
C ASN A 388 -1.97 -31.05 17.09
N LEU A 389 -2.76 -30.46 17.99
CA LEU A 389 -4.22 -30.65 18.01
C LEU A 389 -4.89 -29.49 17.24
N PRO A 390 -5.72 -29.77 16.22
CA PRO A 390 -6.51 -28.75 15.55
C PRO A 390 -7.43 -28.04 16.53
N GLY A 391 -7.61 -26.73 16.35
CA GLY A 391 -8.45 -25.93 17.23
C GLY A 391 -7.90 -25.78 18.65
N THR A 392 -6.60 -25.82 18.90
CA THR A 392 -6.02 -25.39 20.19
C THR A 392 -5.46 -23.97 20.07
N ARG A 393 -5.26 -23.29 21.21
CA ARG A 393 -4.59 -21.98 21.24
C ARG A 393 -3.06 -22.07 21.23
N SER A 394 -2.51 -23.28 21.36
CA SER A 394 -1.08 -23.50 21.27
C SER A 394 -0.61 -23.37 19.83
N PRO A 395 0.47 -22.63 19.53
CA PRO A 395 1.18 -22.80 18.26
C PRO A 395 1.81 -24.20 18.16
N ASP A 396 2.28 -24.55 16.97
CA ASP A 396 2.91 -25.85 16.69
C ASP A 396 4.35 -25.91 17.22
N THR A 397 4.99 -24.74 17.41
CA THR A 397 6.35 -24.58 17.94
C THR A 397 6.43 -23.35 18.86
N SER A 398 7.28 -23.39 19.88
CA SER A 398 7.57 -22.24 20.76
C SER A 398 8.38 -21.16 20.04
N LYS A 399 9.34 -21.54 19.20
CA LYS A 399 10.14 -20.58 18.42
C LYS A 399 9.42 -20.29 17.11
N ARG A 400 8.99 -19.04 16.93
CA ARG A 400 8.19 -18.61 15.78
C ARG A 400 8.91 -17.56 14.95
N TRP A 401 8.84 -17.70 13.63
CA TRP A 401 9.58 -16.82 12.72
C TRP A 401 8.89 -16.70 11.37
N PHE A 402 9.19 -15.60 10.68
CA PHE A 402 8.77 -15.34 9.30
C PHE A 402 9.94 -14.79 8.49
N VAL A 403 10.01 -15.24 7.23
CA VAL A 403 10.91 -14.73 6.20
C VAL A 403 10.08 -14.41 4.96
N GLY A 404 10.19 -13.19 4.49
CA GLY A 404 9.59 -12.70 3.25
C GLY A 404 10.66 -12.06 2.36
N LEU A 405 10.66 -12.40 1.08
CA LEU A 405 11.47 -11.75 0.05
C LEU A 405 10.56 -11.40 -1.12
N GLN A 406 10.52 -10.12 -1.47
CA GLN A 406 9.78 -9.61 -2.61
C GLN A 406 10.71 -8.84 -3.52
N HIS A 407 10.68 -9.14 -4.80
CA HIS A 407 11.43 -8.45 -5.84
C HIS A 407 10.55 -8.29 -7.07
N ASN A 408 10.53 -7.07 -7.61
CA ASN A 408 9.98 -6.77 -8.92
C ASN A 408 11.04 -6.00 -9.71
N GLY A 409 11.39 -6.48 -10.90
CA GLY A 409 12.39 -5.86 -11.74
C GLY A 409 11.96 -5.76 -13.20
N GLN A 410 12.52 -4.75 -13.87
CA GLN A 410 12.38 -4.48 -15.29
C GLN A 410 13.77 -4.18 -15.85
N LEU A 411 14.32 -5.12 -16.62
CA LEU A 411 15.65 -4.99 -17.22
C LEU A 411 15.51 -4.59 -18.70
N GLY A 412 15.71 -3.30 -18.98
CA GLY A 412 15.42 -2.74 -20.30
C GLY A 412 13.92 -2.80 -20.64
N GLU A 413 13.57 -2.76 -21.92
CA GLU A 413 12.16 -2.64 -22.36
C GLU A 413 11.40 -3.97 -22.41
N HIS A 414 12.10 -5.11 -22.40
CA HIS A 414 11.51 -6.41 -22.74
C HIS A 414 11.55 -7.44 -21.62
N TRP A 415 12.44 -7.30 -20.64
CA TRP A 415 12.60 -8.28 -19.58
C TRP A 415 11.95 -7.81 -18.28
N SER A 416 11.12 -8.67 -17.69
CA SER A 416 10.62 -8.47 -16.32
C SER A 416 10.99 -9.66 -15.45
N THR A 417 11.34 -9.37 -14.20
CA THR A 417 11.68 -10.36 -13.18
C THR A 417 10.76 -10.19 -11.98
N GLU A 418 10.35 -11.32 -11.40
CA GLU A 418 9.55 -11.35 -10.19
C GLU A 418 10.08 -12.45 -9.28
N LEU A 419 10.23 -12.16 -7.99
CA LEU A 419 10.46 -13.16 -6.96
C LEU A 419 9.58 -12.82 -5.76
N ASN A 420 8.75 -13.78 -5.35
CA ASN A 420 8.03 -13.76 -4.10
C ASN A 420 8.38 -15.04 -3.35
N TYR A 421 9.02 -14.93 -2.20
CA TYR A 421 9.36 -16.07 -1.36
C TYR A 421 8.91 -15.79 0.07
N GLU A 422 7.98 -16.60 0.56
CA GLU A 422 7.50 -16.54 1.93
C GLU A 422 7.71 -17.88 2.64
N ALA A 423 8.14 -17.82 3.89
CA ALA A 423 8.31 -18.98 4.76
C ALA A 423 8.02 -18.60 6.21
N VAL A 424 7.42 -19.53 6.94
CA VAL A 424 7.04 -19.38 8.35
C VAL A 424 7.48 -20.59 9.14
N SER A 425 7.58 -20.43 10.45
CA SER A 425 7.85 -21.50 11.40
C SER A 425 6.76 -22.56 11.49
N ASP A 426 5.51 -22.15 11.29
CA ASP A 426 4.32 -22.96 11.50
C ASP A 426 3.09 -22.35 10.79
N ASP A 427 2.09 -23.18 10.53
CA ASP A 427 0.88 -22.85 9.78
C ASP A 427 0.05 -21.74 10.46
N ARG A 428 0.18 -21.60 11.79
CA ARG A 428 -0.60 -20.66 12.60
C ARG A 428 0.05 -19.28 12.69
N TYR A 429 1.19 -19.03 12.02
CA TYR A 429 1.99 -17.80 12.20
C TYR A 429 1.19 -16.52 11.96
N PHE A 430 0.63 -16.34 10.76
CA PHE A 430 -0.09 -15.11 10.40
C PHE A 430 -1.39 -14.92 11.18
N ARG A 431 -2.05 -16.02 11.54
CA ARG A 431 -3.25 -16.01 12.37
C ARG A 431 -3.00 -15.44 13.76
N ASP A 432 -1.85 -15.79 14.34
CA ASP A 432 -1.51 -15.47 15.73
C ASP A 432 -0.73 -14.16 15.87
N LEU A 433 0.16 -13.86 14.91
CA LEU A 433 1.13 -12.76 15.00
C LEU A 433 0.95 -11.70 13.91
N GLY A 434 0.22 -11.98 12.83
CA GLY A 434 0.10 -11.08 11.67
C GLY A 434 1.39 -10.96 10.85
N SER A 435 1.40 -10.08 9.84
CA SER A 435 2.58 -9.83 8.99
C SER A 435 3.51 -8.75 9.55
N SER A 436 2.92 -7.66 10.07
CA SER A 436 3.62 -6.54 10.70
C SER A 436 2.65 -5.71 11.55
N GLY A 437 3.07 -5.30 12.75
CA GLY A 437 2.24 -4.52 13.68
C GLY A 437 0.95 -5.24 14.13
N LEU A 438 -0.12 -4.47 14.32
CA LEU A 438 -1.45 -4.95 14.79
C LEU A 438 -2.34 -5.48 13.66
N THR A 439 -1.81 -5.62 12.44
CA THR A 439 -2.58 -6.08 11.27
C THR A 439 -2.81 -7.59 11.35
N VAL A 440 -4.01 -8.01 11.75
CA VAL A 440 -4.43 -9.41 11.71
C VAL A 440 -5.22 -9.63 10.41
N SER A 441 -4.50 -9.94 9.34
CA SER A 441 -5.09 -10.55 8.15
C SER A 441 -4.86 -12.06 8.21
N SER A 442 -5.94 -12.84 8.11
CA SER A 442 -5.82 -14.28 7.93
C SER A 442 -5.27 -14.56 6.53
N ARG A 443 -4.27 -15.44 6.45
CA ARG A 443 -3.76 -15.98 5.19
C ARG A 443 -3.91 -17.49 5.24
N THR A 444 -4.40 -18.09 4.17
CA THR A 444 -4.60 -19.55 4.08
C THR A 444 -3.49 -20.26 3.31
N TYR A 445 -2.65 -19.52 2.58
CA TYR A 445 -1.51 -20.06 1.85
C TYR A 445 -0.35 -19.05 1.76
N LEU A 446 0.83 -19.57 1.44
CA LEU A 446 2.04 -18.81 1.14
C LEU A 446 2.52 -19.14 -0.26
N GLN A 447 3.00 -18.12 -0.97
CA GLN A 447 3.47 -18.28 -2.33
C GLN A 447 5.00 -18.25 -2.38
N ARG A 448 5.59 -19.22 -3.08
CA ARG A 448 7.01 -19.23 -3.45
C ARG A 448 7.10 -19.27 -4.96
N ARG A 449 7.32 -18.12 -5.58
CA ARG A 449 7.32 -17.92 -7.03
C ARG A 449 8.58 -17.19 -7.45
N GLY A 450 9.30 -17.73 -8.43
CA GLY A 450 10.30 -17.01 -9.21
C GLY A 450 9.86 -16.99 -10.67
N GLN A 451 9.92 -15.84 -11.33
CA GLN A 451 9.50 -15.68 -12.71
C GLN A 451 10.41 -14.74 -13.48
N LEU A 452 10.71 -15.12 -14.72
CA LEU A 452 11.43 -14.30 -15.69
C LEU A 452 10.59 -14.28 -16.96
N ASN A 453 10.24 -13.09 -17.44
CA ASN A 453 9.49 -12.93 -18.69
C ASN A 453 10.29 -12.10 -19.68
N TYR A 454 10.10 -12.41 -20.95
CA TYR A 454 10.53 -11.65 -22.10
C TYR A 454 9.31 -11.32 -22.95
N ARG A 455 9.08 -10.04 -23.26
CA ARG A 455 7.94 -9.61 -24.07
C ARG A 455 8.34 -8.55 -25.10
N THR A 456 7.88 -8.76 -26.32
CA THR A 456 7.94 -7.82 -27.44
C THR A 456 6.53 -7.57 -27.97
N ASN A 457 6.39 -6.83 -29.07
CA ASN A 457 5.09 -6.59 -29.70
C ASN A 457 4.42 -7.86 -30.27
N HIS A 458 5.20 -8.90 -30.58
CA HIS A 458 4.70 -10.09 -31.28
C HIS A 458 4.92 -11.40 -30.51
N TRP A 459 5.87 -11.42 -29.57
CA TRP A 459 6.29 -12.62 -28.87
C TRP A 459 6.30 -12.40 -27.38
N TYR A 460 5.89 -13.43 -26.64
CA TYR A 460 6.18 -13.55 -25.23
C TYR A 460 6.85 -14.90 -24.95
N ALA A 461 7.84 -14.89 -24.07
CA ALA A 461 8.44 -16.09 -23.51
C ALA A 461 8.56 -15.90 -22.00
N GLY A 462 8.44 -16.97 -21.23
CA GLY A 462 8.58 -16.89 -19.78
C GLY A 462 9.03 -18.20 -19.19
N THR A 463 9.69 -18.11 -18.04
CA THR A 463 9.94 -19.25 -17.17
C THR A 463 9.46 -18.93 -15.77
N ARG A 464 8.86 -19.92 -15.11
CA ARG A 464 8.29 -19.82 -13.77
C ARG A 464 8.68 -21.05 -12.97
N VAL A 465 9.05 -20.84 -11.72
CA VAL A 465 9.10 -21.87 -10.68
C VAL A 465 8.12 -21.47 -9.60
N GLN A 466 7.23 -22.38 -9.20
CA GLN A 466 6.17 -22.06 -8.25
C GLN A 466 5.90 -23.22 -7.30
N ARG A 467 5.82 -22.89 -6.00
CA ARG A 467 5.28 -23.72 -4.94
C ARG A 467 4.25 -22.91 -4.15
N ILE A 468 3.17 -23.56 -3.74
CA ILE A 468 2.13 -22.99 -2.87
C ILE A 468 2.08 -23.81 -1.59
N ASP A 469 2.44 -23.20 -0.47
CA ASP A 469 2.36 -23.86 0.84
C ASP A 469 1.01 -23.50 1.47
N ILE A 470 0.15 -24.49 1.71
CA ILE A 470 -1.11 -24.28 2.44
C ILE A 470 -0.78 -24.17 3.93
N ILE A 471 -1.16 -23.05 4.55
CA ILE A 471 -0.96 -22.78 5.99
C ILE A 471 -2.29 -22.74 6.76
N ASP A 472 -3.37 -23.16 6.11
CA ASP A 472 -4.63 -23.44 6.80
C ASP A 472 -4.56 -24.85 7.44
N PRO A 473 -4.53 -24.96 8.79
CA PRO A 473 -4.38 -26.24 9.47
C PRO A 473 -5.55 -27.21 9.25
N TYR A 474 -6.71 -26.73 8.79
CA TYR A 474 -7.87 -27.56 8.50
C TYR A 474 -7.83 -28.14 7.09
N ILE A 475 -7.28 -27.38 6.13
CA ILE A 475 -7.06 -27.86 4.76
C ILE A 475 -5.83 -28.76 4.71
N SER A 476 -4.73 -28.37 5.38
CA SER A 476 -3.47 -29.14 5.40
C SER A 476 -3.57 -30.49 6.12
N ALA A 477 -4.62 -30.70 6.93
CA ALA A 477 -4.90 -32.00 7.56
C ALA A 477 -5.20 -33.14 6.57
N SER A 478 -5.55 -32.82 5.32
CA SER A 478 -5.75 -33.81 4.25
C SER A 478 -4.69 -33.63 3.16
N ASP A 479 -3.68 -34.50 3.17
CA ASP A 479 -2.55 -34.46 2.23
C ASP A 479 -2.94 -34.36 0.74
N LEU A 480 -4.00 -35.08 0.33
CA LEU A 480 -4.46 -35.08 -1.07
C LEU A 480 -4.88 -33.70 -1.60
N ASN A 481 -5.16 -32.73 -0.71
CA ASN A 481 -5.51 -31.37 -1.07
C ASN A 481 -4.28 -30.46 -1.29
N LEU A 482 -3.06 -30.93 -1.01
CA LEU A 482 -1.87 -30.15 -1.28
C LEU A 482 -1.75 -29.90 -2.79
N PRO A 483 -1.52 -28.63 -3.20
CA PRO A 483 -1.36 -28.28 -4.60
C PRO A 483 -0.05 -28.87 -5.16
N TYR A 484 -0.02 -29.05 -6.47
CA TYR A 484 1.22 -29.38 -7.18
C TYR A 484 2.13 -28.17 -7.30
N ASP A 485 3.43 -28.43 -7.17
CA ASP A 485 4.48 -27.50 -7.56
C ASP A 485 4.66 -27.50 -9.09
N ARG A 486 5.15 -26.38 -9.63
CA ARG A 486 5.48 -26.22 -11.05
C ARG A 486 6.97 -25.91 -11.17
N LEU A 487 7.78 -26.91 -11.51
CA LEU A 487 9.24 -26.88 -11.31
C LEU A 487 10.05 -27.51 -12.46
N PRO A 488 10.40 -26.78 -13.54
CA PRO A 488 9.93 -25.45 -13.91
C PRO A 488 8.74 -25.50 -14.88
N GLU A 489 8.16 -24.33 -15.12
CA GLU A 489 7.25 -24.06 -16.23
C GLU A 489 7.91 -23.12 -17.24
N PHE A 490 7.84 -23.47 -18.51
CA PHE A 490 8.22 -22.64 -19.65
C PHE A 490 6.97 -22.29 -20.45
N MET A 491 6.86 -21.02 -20.83
CA MET A 491 5.74 -20.48 -21.60
C MET A 491 6.30 -19.78 -22.84
N LEU A 492 5.67 -19.98 -23.98
CA LEU A 492 6.02 -19.33 -25.24
C LEU A 492 4.75 -19.06 -26.01
N GLY A 493 4.63 -17.87 -26.58
CA GLY A 493 3.56 -17.60 -27.53
C GLY A 493 3.83 -16.37 -28.35
N GLY A 494 2.95 -16.17 -29.32
CA GLY A 494 3.03 -15.02 -30.19
C GLY A 494 1.79 -14.83 -31.05
N GLU A 495 1.68 -13.62 -31.60
CA GLU A 495 0.60 -13.27 -32.51
C GLU A 495 1.14 -12.39 -33.64
N ILE A 496 0.75 -12.74 -34.87
CA ILE A 496 1.09 -12.01 -36.09
C ILE A 496 -0.18 -11.76 -36.92
N GLY A 497 -0.26 -10.57 -37.51
CA GLY A 497 -1.32 -10.21 -38.45
C GLY A 497 -0.85 -10.37 -39.89
N LEU A 498 -1.65 -11.02 -40.73
CA LEU A 498 -1.42 -11.21 -42.17
C LEU A 498 -2.68 -10.84 -42.95
N GLY A 499 -2.77 -9.59 -43.43
CA GLY A 499 -3.82 -9.18 -44.37
C GLY A 499 -5.26 -9.40 -43.87
N GLY A 500 -5.53 -9.12 -42.58
CA GLY A 500 -6.84 -9.33 -41.94
C GLY A 500 -6.99 -10.68 -41.23
N LEU A 501 -6.08 -11.63 -41.47
CA LEU A 501 -5.94 -12.85 -40.69
C LEU A 501 -5.04 -12.59 -39.47
N GLN A 502 -5.41 -13.13 -38.31
CA GLN A 502 -4.56 -13.19 -37.12
C GLN A 502 -4.15 -14.63 -36.91
N LEU A 503 -2.84 -14.89 -36.94
CA LEU A 503 -2.25 -16.17 -36.59
C LEU A 503 -1.60 -16.03 -35.22
N GLY A 504 -1.90 -16.94 -34.31
CA GLY A 504 -1.23 -16.99 -33.03
C GLY A 504 -0.96 -18.41 -32.59
N PHE A 505 -0.13 -18.54 -31.58
CA PHE A 505 0.02 -19.80 -30.88
C PHE A 505 0.39 -19.52 -29.43
N ASP A 506 0.03 -20.46 -28.57
CA ASP A 506 0.48 -20.54 -27.19
C ASP A 506 1.06 -21.93 -26.96
N ALA A 507 2.15 -22.03 -26.20
CA ALA A 507 2.79 -23.27 -25.86
C ALA A 507 3.30 -23.21 -24.43
N ASN A 508 3.17 -24.31 -23.69
CA ASN A 508 3.83 -24.44 -22.40
C ASN A 508 4.44 -25.83 -22.22
N HIS A 509 5.46 -25.89 -21.37
CA HIS A 509 6.00 -27.13 -20.84
C HIS A 509 6.19 -26.96 -19.34
N VAL A 510 5.64 -27.86 -18.54
CA VAL A 510 5.68 -27.77 -17.08
C VAL A 510 5.97 -29.14 -16.48
N ASP A 511 6.84 -29.17 -15.49
CA ASP A 511 7.04 -30.34 -14.63
C ASP A 511 6.27 -30.15 -13.32
N PHE A 512 5.48 -31.16 -12.94
CA PHE A 512 4.64 -31.18 -11.77
C PHE A 512 5.21 -32.12 -10.72
N ASP A 513 5.44 -31.57 -9.53
CA ASP A 513 5.91 -32.32 -8.37
C ASP A 513 4.93 -32.13 -7.19
N ARG A 514 4.83 -33.12 -6.33
CA ARG A 514 4.05 -33.05 -5.09
C ARG A 514 4.53 -34.09 -4.09
N SER A 515 4.80 -33.64 -2.87
CA SER A 515 5.17 -34.53 -1.77
C SER A 515 3.99 -34.75 -0.83
N LEU A 516 3.57 -36.01 -0.69
CA LEU A 516 2.53 -36.44 0.26
C LEU A 516 3.11 -37.41 1.30
N SER A 517 2.55 -37.41 2.51
CA SER A 517 2.81 -38.39 3.57
C SER A 517 2.14 -39.72 3.25
N LEU A 518 2.95 -40.74 2.96
CA LEU A 518 2.50 -42.11 2.73
C LEU A 518 1.68 -42.68 3.89
N ALA A 519 1.89 -42.20 5.11
CA ALA A 519 1.15 -42.65 6.29
C ALA A 519 -0.32 -42.18 6.31
N GLN A 520 -0.66 -41.15 5.52
CA GLN A 520 -2.02 -40.59 5.42
C GLN A 520 -2.81 -41.14 4.21
N LEU A 521 -2.16 -41.93 3.35
CA LEU A 521 -2.77 -42.47 2.13
C LEU A 521 -3.20 -43.93 2.29
N THR A 522 -4.35 -44.27 1.74
CA THR A 522 -4.79 -45.67 1.61
C THR A 522 -4.11 -46.33 0.41
N THR A 523 -4.02 -47.66 0.41
CA THR A 523 -3.51 -48.41 -0.76
C THR A 523 -4.34 -48.11 -2.01
N GLU A 524 -5.66 -47.98 -1.88
CA GLU A 524 -6.54 -47.61 -3.00
C GLU A 524 -6.21 -46.22 -3.56
N GLN A 525 -5.92 -45.24 -2.70
CA GLN A 525 -5.51 -43.90 -3.16
C GLN A 525 -4.18 -43.96 -3.91
N ILE A 526 -3.21 -44.74 -3.41
CA ILE A 526 -1.91 -44.94 -4.08
C ILE A 526 -2.11 -45.62 -5.44
N ASP A 527 -2.87 -46.72 -5.48
CA ASP A 527 -3.17 -47.46 -6.70
C ASP A 527 -3.94 -46.62 -7.72
N ASN A 528 -4.74 -45.65 -7.26
CA ASN A 528 -5.46 -44.68 -8.08
C ASN A 528 -4.61 -43.44 -8.43
N GLY A 529 -3.31 -43.43 -8.17
CA GLY A 529 -2.39 -42.38 -8.62
C GLY A 529 -2.33 -41.16 -7.70
N ALA A 530 -2.54 -41.31 -6.39
CA ALA A 530 -2.36 -40.21 -5.42
C ALA A 530 -0.95 -39.58 -5.47
N LEU A 531 0.05 -40.36 -5.88
CA LEU A 531 1.46 -39.95 -5.95
C LEU A 531 1.89 -39.53 -7.37
N VAL A 532 0.94 -39.34 -8.29
CA VAL A 532 1.26 -39.02 -9.69
C VAL A 532 2.06 -37.73 -9.79
N THR A 533 3.16 -37.77 -10.54
CA THR A 533 4.01 -36.62 -10.87
C THR A 533 4.39 -36.68 -12.35
N GLY A 534 5.04 -35.63 -12.87
CA GLY A 534 5.63 -35.67 -14.20
C GLY A 534 5.39 -34.41 -15.02
N SER A 535 5.71 -34.48 -16.31
CA SER A 535 5.73 -33.31 -17.18
C SER A 535 4.56 -33.27 -18.16
N ARG A 536 4.15 -32.06 -18.54
CA ARG A 536 3.12 -31.79 -19.54
C ARG A 536 3.66 -30.79 -20.56
N ALA A 537 3.53 -31.11 -21.85
CA ALA A 537 3.74 -30.18 -22.96
C ALA A 537 2.40 -29.88 -23.64
N HIS A 538 2.12 -28.60 -23.90
CA HIS A 538 0.91 -28.15 -24.58
C HIS A 538 1.26 -27.18 -25.72
N ILE A 539 0.48 -27.24 -26.79
CA ILE A 539 0.51 -26.26 -27.86
C ILE A 539 -0.92 -25.97 -28.36
N GLU A 540 -1.22 -24.70 -28.58
CA GLU A 540 -2.50 -24.18 -29.06
C GLU A 540 -2.26 -23.19 -30.21
N PRO A 541 -2.03 -23.66 -31.45
CA PRO A 541 -2.15 -22.80 -32.62
C PRO A 541 -3.59 -22.29 -32.80
N ARG A 542 -3.73 -21.02 -33.17
CA ARG A 542 -5.00 -20.36 -33.47
C ARG A 542 -4.95 -19.56 -34.77
N ILE A 543 -6.08 -19.56 -35.48
CA ILE A 543 -6.32 -18.76 -36.67
C ILE A 543 -7.62 -17.99 -36.44
N SER A 544 -7.57 -16.67 -36.54
CA SER A 544 -8.73 -15.80 -36.38
C SER A 544 -8.86 -14.83 -37.55
N PHE A 545 -10.09 -14.51 -37.95
CA PHE A 545 -10.36 -13.55 -39.02
C PHE A 545 -11.30 -12.43 -38.54
N PRO A 546 -10.80 -11.48 -37.73
CA PRO A 546 -11.66 -10.48 -37.10
C PRO A 546 -12.11 -9.39 -38.09
N ILE A 547 -13.42 -9.30 -38.32
CA ILE A 547 -14.05 -8.15 -38.97
C ILE A 547 -14.70 -7.29 -37.88
N ARG A 548 -14.18 -6.07 -37.67
CA ARG A 548 -14.71 -5.13 -36.68
C ARG A 548 -15.08 -3.82 -37.36
N GLY A 549 -16.29 -3.33 -37.10
CA GLY A 549 -16.78 -2.02 -37.53
C GLY A 549 -17.47 -1.29 -36.38
N GLN A 550 -17.93 -0.07 -36.64
CA GLN A 550 -18.62 0.74 -35.62
C GLN A 550 -19.96 0.14 -35.20
N ALA A 551 -20.70 -0.46 -36.14
CA ALA A 551 -22.04 -1.01 -35.91
C ALA A 551 -22.07 -2.49 -35.51
N GLY A 552 -20.91 -3.15 -35.45
CA GLY A 552 -20.86 -4.58 -35.12
C GLY A 552 -19.54 -5.26 -35.45
N PHE A 553 -19.46 -6.54 -35.11
CA PHE A 553 -18.29 -7.38 -35.30
C PHE A 553 -18.66 -8.81 -35.68
N PHE A 554 -17.75 -9.48 -36.37
CA PHE A 554 -17.81 -10.88 -36.78
C PHE A 554 -16.41 -11.48 -36.71
N VAL A 555 -16.18 -12.37 -35.74
CA VAL A 555 -14.86 -12.90 -35.40
C VAL A 555 -14.92 -14.43 -35.31
N PRO A 556 -14.78 -15.14 -36.45
CA PRO A 556 -14.54 -16.57 -36.46
C PRO A 556 -13.11 -16.86 -36.01
N THR A 557 -12.94 -17.90 -35.19
CA THR A 557 -11.64 -18.37 -34.70
C THR A 557 -11.63 -19.90 -34.66
N ALA A 558 -10.57 -20.49 -35.20
CA ALA A 558 -10.31 -21.92 -35.14
C ALA A 558 -9.00 -22.15 -34.36
N LYS A 559 -9.00 -23.16 -33.48
CA LYS A 559 -7.88 -23.54 -32.63
C LYS A 559 -7.72 -25.05 -32.63
N TYR A 560 -6.51 -25.51 -32.35
CA TYR A 560 -6.25 -26.92 -32.07
C TYR A 560 -5.43 -27.03 -30.79
N LYS A 561 -6.02 -27.62 -29.75
CA LYS A 561 -5.39 -27.77 -28.43
C LYS A 561 -4.78 -29.15 -28.32
N TYR A 562 -3.46 -29.24 -28.43
CA TYR A 562 -2.72 -30.50 -28.29
C TYR A 562 -1.94 -30.53 -26.98
N THR A 563 -2.05 -31.62 -26.24
CA THR A 563 -1.35 -31.81 -24.96
C THR A 563 -0.80 -33.23 -24.88
N ASN A 564 0.43 -33.36 -24.39
CA ASN A 564 1.07 -34.63 -24.11
C ASN A 564 1.65 -34.61 -22.70
N TRP A 565 1.59 -35.76 -22.03
CA TRP A 565 2.15 -35.95 -20.69
C TRP A 565 3.23 -37.02 -20.70
N SER A 566 4.13 -36.93 -19.73
CA SER A 566 5.02 -38.01 -19.31
C SER A 566 4.90 -38.13 -17.80
N LEU A 567 4.22 -39.20 -17.35
CA LEU A 567 3.75 -39.39 -16.00
C LEU A 567 4.56 -40.47 -15.28
N GLU A 568 4.73 -40.28 -13.98
CA GLU A 568 5.27 -41.27 -13.05
C GLU A 568 4.26 -41.48 -11.92
N GLN A 569 4.16 -42.71 -11.42
CA GLN A 569 3.25 -43.06 -10.31
C GLN A 569 1.78 -42.69 -10.56
N GLN A 570 1.37 -42.70 -11.83
CA GLN A 570 -0.02 -42.59 -12.25
C GLN A 570 -0.85 -43.81 -11.79
N ALA A 571 -2.16 -43.71 -11.95
CA ALA A 571 -3.07 -44.78 -11.56
C ALA A 571 -2.79 -46.10 -12.31
N LEU A 572 -2.94 -47.21 -11.61
CA LEU A 572 -2.78 -48.54 -12.20
C LEU A 572 -3.76 -48.73 -13.36
N GLY A 573 -3.23 -49.15 -14.51
CA GLY A 573 -4.04 -49.35 -15.72
C GLY A 573 -4.24 -48.10 -16.58
N THR A 574 -3.66 -46.95 -16.20
CA THR A 574 -3.56 -45.77 -17.07
C THR A 574 -2.20 -45.68 -17.76
N GLU A 575 -2.15 -44.97 -18.89
CA GLU A 575 -0.93 -44.83 -19.70
C GLU A 575 0.11 -43.93 -19.03
N ASP A 576 1.40 -44.26 -19.22
CA ASP A 576 2.53 -43.45 -18.74
C ASP A 576 2.71 -42.17 -19.56
N ASN A 577 2.33 -42.18 -20.86
CA ASN A 577 2.54 -41.05 -21.77
C ASN A 577 1.29 -40.74 -22.60
N PRO A 578 0.15 -40.41 -21.96
CA PRO A 578 -1.07 -40.11 -22.70
C PRO A 578 -0.90 -38.84 -23.53
N ASP A 579 -1.73 -38.70 -24.56
CA ASP A 579 -1.86 -37.48 -25.35
C ASP A 579 -3.32 -37.15 -25.65
N ARG A 580 -3.59 -35.88 -25.95
CA ARG A 580 -4.93 -35.38 -26.25
C ARG A 580 -4.87 -34.27 -27.27
N GLY A 581 -5.64 -34.39 -28.35
CA GLY A 581 -5.92 -33.33 -29.30
C GLY A 581 -7.40 -32.94 -29.30
N VAL A 582 -7.70 -31.64 -29.23
CA VAL A 582 -9.07 -31.11 -29.27
C VAL A 582 -9.16 -29.98 -30.30
N GLY A 583 -9.95 -30.19 -31.36
CA GLY A 583 -10.34 -29.12 -32.27
C GLY A 583 -11.37 -28.18 -31.62
N VAL A 584 -11.16 -26.86 -31.73
CA VAL A 584 -12.07 -25.84 -31.21
C VAL A 584 -12.39 -24.82 -32.29
N PHE A 585 -13.67 -24.52 -32.46
CA PHE A 585 -14.15 -23.45 -33.32
C PHE A 585 -15.09 -22.54 -32.54
N SER A 586 -14.86 -21.23 -32.62
CA SER A 586 -15.74 -20.22 -32.03
C SER A 586 -16.11 -19.17 -33.06
N LEU A 587 -17.35 -18.69 -33.01
CA LEU A 587 -17.81 -17.54 -33.76
C LEU A 587 -18.40 -16.51 -32.81
N ASP A 588 -17.72 -15.37 -32.68
CA ASP A 588 -18.17 -14.25 -31.86
C ASP A 588 -18.70 -13.13 -32.76
N THR A 589 -19.97 -12.76 -32.59
CA THR A 589 -20.60 -11.71 -33.38
C THR A 589 -21.57 -10.88 -32.56
N GLY A 590 -21.65 -9.59 -32.88
CA GLY A 590 -22.55 -8.68 -32.20
C GLY A 590 -22.82 -7.43 -33.02
N LEU A 591 -23.89 -6.74 -32.64
CA LEU A 591 -24.28 -5.46 -33.23
C LEU A 591 -24.34 -4.41 -32.13
N VAL A 592 -24.19 -3.15 -32.52
CA VAL A 592 -24.35 -1.99 -31.62
C VAL A 592 -25.36 -1.05 -32.25
N PHE A 593 -26.51 -0.92 -31.62
CA PHE A 593 -27.52 0.07 -31.99
C PHE A 593 -27.48 1.22 -31.01
N GLU A 594 -27.54 2.45 -31.50
CA GLU A 594 -27.56 3.65 -30.66
C GLU A 594 -28.87 4.42 -30.88
N ARG A 595 -29.40 4.98 -29.80
CA ARG A 595 -30.51 5.94 -29.89
C ARG A 595 -30.31 7.09 -28.90
N PRO A 596 -30.60 8.33 -29.30
CA PRO A 596 -30.69 9.44 -28.37
C PRO A 596 -31.92 9.27 -27.47
N MET A 597 -31.80 9.64 -26.21
CA MET A 597 -32.89 9.67 -25.24
C MET A 597 -33.28 11.11 -24.92
N ASN A 598 -34.57 11.42 -25.00
CA ASN A 598 -35.10 12.76 -24.70
C ASN A 598 -35.26 13.03 -23.18
N ARG A 599 -34.40 12.46 -22.34
CA ARG A 599 -34.49 12.55 -20.86
C ARG A 599 -33.16 13.04 -20.30
N GLY A 600 -33.19 14.13 -19.52
CA GLY A 600 -32.00 14.75 -18.92
C GLY A 600 -31.12 15.51 -19.92
N GLU A 601 -29.80 15.48 -19.72
CA GLU A 601 -28.76 16.19 -20.49
C GLU A 601 -28.44 15.59 -21.88
N GLY A 602 -29.38 14.86 -22.50
CA GLY A 602 -29.15 14.21 -23.80
C GLY A 602 -28.32 12.92 -23.67
N PHE A 603 -28.90 11.89 -23.06
CA PHE A 603 -28.28 10.57 -22.97
C PHE A 603 -28.31 9.84 -24.32
N ILE A 604 -27.30 9.00 -24.56
CA ILE A 604 -27.31 7.99 -25.62
C ILE A 604 -27.50 6.63 -24.97
N GLN A 605 -28.48 5.87 -25.46
CA GLN A 605 -28.65 4.48 -25.08
C GLN A 605 -28.13 3.56 -26.19
N THR A 606 -27.32 2.58 -25.81
CA THR A 606 -26.94 1.48 -26.71
C THR A 606 -27.83 0.26 -26.50
N LEU A 607 -28.02 -0.54 -27.55
CA LEU A 607 -28.56 -1.90 -27.48
C LEU A 607 -27.59 -2.82 -28.21
N GLU A 608 -27.07 -3.81 -27.49
CA GLU A 608 -25.92 -4.60 -27.90
C GLU A 608 -26.26 -6.10 -27.85
N PRO A 609 -26.95 -6.65 -28.86
CA PRO A 609 -27.11 -8.08 -28.99
C PRO A 609 -25.77 -8.73 -29.36
N ARG A 610 -25.43 -9.82 -28.69
CA ARG A 610 -24.24 -10.62 -28.96
C ARG A 610 -24.60 -12.10 -29.02
N LEU A 611 -24.04 -12.77 -30.00
CA LEU A 611 -24.16 -14.20 -30.23
C LEU A 611 -22.76 -14.80 -30.25
N TYR A 612 -22.59 -15.90 -29.53
CA TYR A 612 -21.33 -16.64 -29.49
C TYR A 612 -21.60 -18.13 -29.65
N TYR A 613 -21.16 -18.68 -30.78
CA TYR A 613 -21.21 -20.13 -31.01
C TYR A 613 -19.85 -20.73 -30.65
N LEU A 614 -19.86 -21.85 -29.92
CA LEU A 614 -18.66 -22.59 -29.55
C LEU A 614 -18.86 -24.08 -29.82
N TYR A 615 -17.94 -24.63 -30.60
CA TYR A 615 -17.75 -26.05 -30.81
C TYR A 615 -16.37 -26.46 -30.31
N SER A 616 -16.29 -27.47 -29.46
CA SER A 616 -15.07 -28.05 -28.90
C SER A 616 -15.26 -29.56 -28.89
N GLU A 617 -14.39 -30.28 -29.60
CA GLU A 617 -14.49 -31.73 -29.78
C GLU A 617 -14.57 -32.48 -28.45
N GLN A 618 -15.41 -33.52 -28.42
CA GLN A 618 -15.54 -34.38 -27.25
C GLN A 618 -14.39 -35.39 -27.21
N GLN A 619 -13.68 -35.43 -26.08
CA GLN A 619 -12.64 -36.43 -25.78
C GLN A 619 -12.82 -36.90 -24.34
N ASP A 620 -12.71 -38.20 -24.08
CA ASP A 620 -12.71 -38.74 -22.72
C ASP A 620 -11.38 -38.38 -22.04
N GLN A 621 -11.49 -37.73 -20.89
CA GLN A 621 -10.37 -37.19 -20.11
C GLN A 621 -10.42 -37.68 -18.65
N SER A 622 -11.31 -38.63 -18.34
CA SER A 622 -11.58 -39.11 -16.96
C SER A 622 -10.39 -39.84 -16.33
N LEU A 623 -9.51 -40.41 -17.15
CA LEU A 623 -8.30 -41.12 -16.70
C LEU A 623 -7.06 -40.22 -16.61
N LEU A 624 -7.13 -38.97 -17.08
CA LEU A 624 -6.01 -38.04 -17.00
C LEU A 624 -5.88 -37.48 -15.57
N PRO A 625 -4.67 -37.20 -15.06
CA PRO A 625 -4.50 -36.50 -13.78
C PRO A 625 -5.00 -35.04 -13.86
N THR A 626 -5.22 -34.41 -12.69
CA THR A 626 -5.49 -32.97 -12.56
C THR A 626 -4.39 -32.33 -11.71
N PHE A 627 -3.63 -31.39 -12.29
CA PHE A 627 -2.51 -30.69 -11.66
C PHE A 627 -2.82 -29.21 -11.40
N ASP A 628 -3.20 -28.48 -12.44
CA ASP A 628 -3.39 -27.02 -12.41
C ASP A 628 -4.77 -26.53 -12.92
N THR A 629 -5.72 -27.46 -12.99
CA THR A 629 -7.05 -27.22 -13.53
C THR A 629 -8.12 -27.18 -12.44
N ALA A 630 -8.91 -26.11 -12.46
CA ALA A 630 -10.15 -25.94 -11.69
C ALA A 630 -11.28 -25.49 -12.62
N GLN A 631 -12.53 -25.72 -12.22
CA GLN A 631 -13.70 -25.21 -12.94
C GLN A 631 -13.88 -23.72 -12.60
N LEU A 632 -14.01 -22.88 -13.63
CA LEU A 632 -14.21 -21.44 -13.42
C LEU A 632 -15.63 -21.15 -12.93
N ASN A 633 -15.77 -20.18 -12.03
CA ASN A 633 -17.09 -19.69 -11.61
C ASN A 633 -17.83 -19.11 -12.81
N PHE A 634 -19.09 -19.53 -12.97
CA PHE A 634 -19.94 -19.02 -14.03
C PHE A 634 -20.27 -17.55 -13.78
N SER A 635 -20.25 -16.71 -14.82
CA SER A 635 -20.58 -15.28 -14.75
C SER A 635 -20.96 -14.78 -16.15
N PHE A 636 -21.41 -13.53 -16.28
CA PHE A 636 -21.75 -12.97 -17.59
C PHE A 636 -20.58 -13.06 -18.60
N ALA A 637 -19.34 -12.86 -18.15
CA ALA A 637 -18.16 -12.99 -18.99
C ALA A 637 -17.90 -14.44 -19.47
N GLN A 638 -18.34 -15.45 -18.71
CA GLN A 638 -18.16 -16.86 -19.06
C GLN A 638 -19.02 -17.30 -20.25
N LEU A 639 -20.07 -16.54 -20.59
CA LEU A 639 -20.86 -16.78 -21.80
C LEU A 639 -20.02 -16.78 -23.08
N PHE A 640 -18.88 -16.08 -23.08
CA PHE A 640 -18.05 -15.84 -24.26
C PHE A 640 -16.64 -16.44 -24.15
N ARG A 641 -16.42 -17.33 -23.19
CA ARG A 641 -15.16 -18.09 -23.11
C ARG A 641 -15.25 -19.36 -23.95
N ASP A 642 -14.11 -19.76 -24.49
CA ASP A 642 -13.95 -21.00 -25.25
C ASP A 642 -13.57 -22.20 -24.37
N ASP A 643 -13.41 -21.99 -23.06
CA ASP A 643 -13.18 -23.04 -22.08
C ASP A 643 -13.76 -22.69 -20.71
N ARG A 644 -14.28 -23.71 -20.03
CA ARG A 644 -14.88 -23.62 -18.69
C ARG A 644 -13.90 -23.98 -17.57
N PHE A 645 -12.71 -24.45 -17.92
CA PHE A 645 -11.65 -24.83 -16.99
C PHE A 645 -10.46 -23.86 -17.04
N SER A 646 -9.70 -23.80 -15.95
CA SER A 646 -8.35 -23.23 -15.93
C SER A 646 -7.29 -24.28 -16.32
N GLY A 647 -6.07 -23.83 -16.60
CA GLY A 647 -4.96 -24.74 -16.91
C GLY A 647 -5.19 -25.51 -18.21
N HIS A 648 -4.54 -26.66 -18.36
CA HIS A 648 -4.61 -27.47 -19.58
C HIS A 648 -4.87 -28.96 -19.33
N ASP A 649 -5.18 -29.38 -18.09
CA ASP A 649 -5.45 -30.80 -17.79
C ASP A 649 -6.85 -31.22 -18.22
N ARG A 650 -7.80 -30.29 -18.24
CA ARG A 650 -9.13 -30.50 -18.83
C ARG A 650 -9.41 -29.42 -19.85
N ILE A 651 -9.87 -29.85 -21.03
CA ILE A 651 -10.44 -28.97 -22.04
C ILE A 651 -11.93 -29.27 -22.11
N GLY A 652 -12.76 -28.26 -21.88
CA GLY A 652 -14.21 -28.41 -21.93
C GLY A 652 -14.68 -28.77 -23.33
N ASP A 653 -15.43 -29.86 -23.42
CA ASP A 653 -16.24 -30.16 -24.59
C ASP A 653 -17.43 -29.18 -24.66
N ALA A 654 -17.80 -28.80 -25.89
CA ALA A 654 -18.84 -27.82 -26.11
C ALA A 654 -19.48 -28.00 -27.49
N ASN A 655 -20.80 -27.97 -27.54
CA ASN A 655 -21.56 -27.65 -28.74
C ASN A 655 -22.69 -26.72 -28.28
N GLN A 656 -22.46 -25.41 -28.33
CA GLN A 656 -23.28 -24.46 -27.60
C GLN A 656 -23.43 -23.11 -28.29
N LEU A 657 -24.54 -22.45 -27.99
CA LEU A 657 -24.88 -21.11 -28.46
C LEU A 657 -25.18 -20.20 -27.28
N SER A 658 -24.32 -19.22 -27.06
CA SER A 658 -24.55 -18.16 -26.06
C SER A 658 -25.24 -16.98 -26.71
N LEU A 659 -26.32 -16.51 -26.09
CA LEU A 659 -27.04 -15.31 -26.48
C LEU A 659 -26.98 -14.31 -25.33
N ALA A 660 -26.70 -13.05 -25.66
CA ALA A 660 -26.75 -11.98 -24.68
C ALA A 660 -27.31 -10.69 -25.28
N LEU A 661 -27.90 -9.88 -24.41
CA LEU A 661 -28.38 -8.55 -24.72
C LEU A 661 -27.85 -7.58 -23.67
N GLY A 662 -27.04 -6.63 -24.11
CA GLY A 662 -26.57 -5.52 -23.30
C GLY A 662 -27.27 -4.21 -23.65
N SER A 663 -27.33 -3.27 -22.70
CA SER A 663 -27.68 -1.88 -22.96
C SER A 663 -26.85 -0.97 -22.06
N ARG A 664 -26.23 0.05 -22.64
CA ARG A 664 -25.49 1.09 -21.92
C ARG A 664 -26.22 2.42 -21.99
N PHE A 665 -26.00 3.26 -20.99
CA PHE A 665 -26.49 4.63 -20.89
C PHE A 665 -25.30 5.57 -20.76
N LEU A 666 -25.07 6.34 -21.81
CA LEU A 666 -23.97 7.29 -21.92
C LEU A 666 -24.51 8.72 -21.76
N ASN A 667 -23.83 9.58 -21.00
CA ASN A 667 -24.20 11.00 -20.93
C ASN A 667 -23.70 11.77 -22.18
N GLY A 668 -23.99 13.08 -22.26
CA GLY A 668 -23.57 13.93 -23.37
C GLY A 668 -22.05 14.05 -23.58
N ARG A 669 -21.23 13.62 -22.61
CA ARG A 669 -19.76 13.54 -22.72
C ARG A 669 -19.24 12.16 -23.15
N GLY A 670 -20.13 11.17 -23.30
CA GLY A 670 -19.79 9.79 -23.61
C GLY A 670 -19.42 8.93 -22.38
N GLU A 671 -19.62 9.43 -21.16
CA GLU A 671 -19.36 8.66 -19.94
C GLU A 671 -20.47 7.61 -19.71
N GLU A 672 -20.11 6.34 -19.47
CA GLU A 672 -21.06 5.29 -19.07
C GLU A 672 -21.58 5.58 -17.65
N LYS A 673 -22.84 6.03 -17.55
CA LYS A 673 -23.55 6.18 -16.27
C LYS A 673 -24.34 4.94 -15.88
N GLY A 674 -24.49 3.98 -16.79
CA GLY A 674 -25.00 2.68 -16.42
C GLY A 674 -24.96 1.66 -17.54
N ARG A 675 -25.01 0.39 -17.15
CA ARG A 675 -25.16 -0.74 -18.04
C ARG A 675 -26.05 -1.80 -17.41
N ILE A 676 -26.77 -2.52 -18.25
CA ILE A 676 -27.47 -3.73 -17.88
C ILE A 676 -27.23 -4.77 -18.98
N ALA A 677 -26.94 -6.00 -18.59
CA ALA A 677 -26.74 -7.08 -19.52
C ALA A 677 -27.37 -8.36 -18.98
N ILE A 678 -27.91 -9.17 -19.88
CA ILE A 678 -28.49 -10.47 -19.59
C ILE A 678 -28.10 -11.46 -20.68
N GLY A 679 -27.82 -12.70 -20.31
CA GLY A 679 -27.48 -13.72 -21.29
C GLY A 679 -27.55 -15.14 -20.74
N GLN A 680 -27.47 -16.09 -21.66
CA GLN A 680 -27.64 -17.51 -21.38
C GLN A 680 -26.93 -18.34 -22.46
N ILE A 681 -26.47 -19.53 -22.07
CA ILE A 681 -25.95 -20.54 -22.98
C ILE A 681 -27.05 -21.57 -23.23
N PHE A 682 -27.27 -21.91 -24.50
CA PHE A 682 -28.06 -23.06 -24.94
C PHE A 682 -27.11 -24.17 -25.36
N TYR A 683 -27.19 -25.32 -24.70
CA TYR A 683 -26.35 -26.49 -24.98
C TYR A 683 -27.06 -27.37 -26.01
N LEU A 684 -26.39 -27.62 -27.13
CA LEU A 684 -26.90 -28.46 -28.22
C LEU A 684 -26.58 -29.94 -27.99
N GLU A 685 -25.59 -30.23 -27.14
CA GLU A 685 -25.19 -31.56 -26.71
C GLU A 685 -24.83 -31.57 -25.21
N ASP A 686 -25.00 -32.72 -24.58
CA ASP A 686 -24.58 -32.94 -23.19
C ASP A 686 -23.07 -32.86 -23.06
N ARG A 687 -22.62 -32.25 -21.95
CA ARG A 687 -21.19 -32.09 -21.68
C ARG A 687 -20.65 -33.30 -20.92
N ILE A 688 -19.59 -33.95 -21.39
CA ILE A 688 -19.04 -35.15 -20.75
C ILE A 688 -17.81 -34.88 -19.89
N VAL A 689 -17.01 -33.84 -20.19
CA VAL A 689 -15.76 -33.59 -19.46
C VAL A 689 -16.07 -33.06 -18.06
N SER A 690 -15.37 -33.57 -17.06
CA SER A 690 -15.42 -33.13 -15.65
C SER A 690 -14.01 -32.98 -15.08
N LEU A 691 -13.90 -32.51 -13.84
CA LEU A 691 -12.64 -32.53 -13.09
C LEU A 691 -12.30 -33.92 -12.52
N ASP A 692 -13.13 -34.93 -12.77
CA ASP A 692 -12.90 -36.27 -12.24
C ASP A 692 -11.56 -36.82 -12.73
N SER A 693 -10.84 -37.48 -11.83
CA SER A 693 -9.57 -38.18 -12.04
C SER A 693 -9.65 -39.54 -11.34
N PRO A 694 -8.73 -40.49 -11.64
CA PRO A 694 -8.74 -41.79 -10.99
C PRO A 694 -8.70 -41.73 -9.45
N VAL A 695 -8.02 -40.73 -8.87
CA VAL A 695 -7.88 -40.56 -7.41
C VAL A 695 -9.03 -39.77 -6.78
N ARG A 696 -9.70 -38.90 -7.53
CA ARG A 696 -10.65 -37.93 -6.97
C ARG A 696 -11.74 -37.55 -7.94
N SER A 697 -12.98 -37.57 -7.43
CA SER A 697 -14.14 -36.94 -8.06
C SER A 697 -14.44 -35.59 -7.41
N TRP A 698 -14.83 -34.62 -8.21
CA TRP A 698 -15.11 -33.25 -7.75
C TRP A 698 -16.59 -32.92 -7.89
N VAL A 699 -17.08 -32.04 -7.02
CA VAL A 699 -18.45 -31.54 -7.14
C VAL A 699 -18.55 -30.68 -8.40
N THR A 700 -19.40 -31.09 -9.33
CA THR A 700 -19.63 -30.31 -10.55
C THR A 700 -20.41 -29.03 -10.22
N LEU A 701 -19.82 -27.86 -10.50
CA LEU A 701 -20.45 -26.57 -10.22
C LEU A 701 -21.64 -26.26 -11.13
N GLN A 702 -21.72 -26.92 -12.29
CA GLN A 702 -22.76 -26.73 -13.30
C GLN A 702 -23.26 -28.10 -13.80
N PRO A 703 -24.58 -28.36 -13.82
CA PRO A 703 -25.11 -29.61 -14.35
C PRO A 703 -24.61 -29.86 -15.77
N ARG A 704 -24.19 -31.10 -16.08
CA ARG A 704 -23.60 -31.48 -17.36
C ARG A 704 -24.63 -31.80 -18.46
N SER A 705 -25.79 -32.31 -18.05
CA SER A 705 -26.90 -32.75 -18.91
C SER A 705 -28.05 -31.74 -18.98
N SER A 706 -27.78 -30.46 -18.68
CA SER A 706 -28.79 -29.41 -18.85
C SER A 706 -28.78 -28.91 -20.29
N GLU A 707 -29.96 -28.61 -20.84
CA GLU A 707 -30.12 -28.03 -22.18
C GLU A 707 -29.75 -26.53 -22.23
N ARG A 708 -29.59 -25.92 -21.05
CA ARG A 708 -29.26 -24.49 -20.89
C ARG A 708 -28.42 -24.23 -19.65
N SER A 709 -27.70 -23.12 -19.63
CA SER A 709 -27.07 -22.59 -18.42
C SER A 709 -28.10 -21.84 -17.57
N SER A 710 -27.74 -21.53 -16.32
CA SER A 710 -28.44 -20.50 -15.56
C SER A 710 -28.47 -19.19 -16.35
N LEU A 711 -29.58 -18.45 -16.29
CA LEU A 711 -29.69 -17.11 -16.82
C LEU A 711 -28.83 -16.16 -15.97
N VAL A 712 -27.87 -15.49 -16.61
CA VAL A 712 -26.96 -14.57 -15.93
C VAL A 712 -27.29 -13.14 -16.30
N SER A 713 -27.32 -12.25 -15.31
CA SER A 713 -27.47 -10.81 -15.53
C SER A 713 -26.47 -10.04 -14.69
N GLU A 714 -26.01 -8.90 -15.24
CA GLU A 714 -25.20 -7.91 -14.53
C GLU A 714 -25.76 -6.51 -14.78
N GLY A 715 -25.65 -5.65 -13.77
CA GLY A 715 -26.13 -4.28 -13.83
C GLY A 715 -25.24 -3.36 -13.02
N VAL A 716 -24.88 -2.22 -13.60
CA VAL A 716 -24.21 -1.12 -12.90
C VAL A 716 -24.99 0.15 -13.22
N TYR A 717 -25.30 0.94 -12.21
CA TYR A 717 -25.95 2.22 -12.41
C TYR A 717 -25.40 3.27 -11.46
N GLN A 718 -24.96 4.37 -12.03
CA GLN A 718 -24.46 5.55 -11.35
C GLN A 718 -25.55 6.63 -11.42
N PHE A 719 -26.36 6.72 -10.36
CA PHE A 719 -27.50 7.65 -10.29
C PHE A 719 -27.06 9.13 -10.30
N SER A 720 -25.87 9.39 -9.75
CA SER A 720 -25.21 10.69 -9.63
C SER A 720 -23.71 10.47 -9.52
N ASP A 721 -22.91 11.54 -9.44
CA ASP A 721 -21.47 11.40 -9.20
C ASP A 721 -21.12 10.80 -7.81
N THR A 722 -22.13 10.63 -6.94
CA THR A 722 -21.97 10.13 -5.56
C THR A 722 -22.56 8.74 -5.30
N TRP A 723 -23.61 8.33 -6.03
CA TRP A 723 -24.27 7.05 -5.81
C TRP A 723 -23.99 6.06 -6.93
N ARG A 724 -23.56 4.85 -6.56
CA ARG A 724 -23.34 3.74 -7.47
C ARG A 724 -24.00 2.47 -6.95
N PHE A 725 -24.78 1.82 -7.79
CA PHE A 725 -25.36 0.50 -7.53
C PHE A 725 -24.79 -0.51 -8.51
N ASN A 726 -24.47 -1.71 -8.02
CA ASN A 726 -24.00 -2.83 -8.82
C ASN A 726 -24.80 -4.07 -8.40
N ALA A 727 -25.21 -4.90 -9.34
CA ALA A 727 -25.87 -6.15 -9.05
C ALA A 727 -25.53 -7.20 -10.12
N ASP A 728 -25.44 -8.46 -9.69
CA ASP A 728 -25.30 -9.62 -10.56
C ASP A 728 -26.13 -10.76 -10.00
N VAL A 729 -26.72 -11.56 -10.90
CA VAL A 729 -27.59 -12.67 -10.53
C VAL A 729 -27.43 -13.81 -11.52
N GLN A 730 -27.30 -15.03 -11.00
CA GLN A 730 -27.38 -16.29 -11.72
C GLN A 730 -28.64 -17.03 -11.28
N TRP A 731 -29.64 -17.04 -12.15
CA TRP A 731 -30.91 -17.68 -11.90
C TRP A 731 -30.98 -19.01 -12.65
N ASN A 732 -31.19 -20.10 -11.92
CA ASN A 732 -31.39 -21.42 -12.48
C ASN A 732 -32.88 -21.64 -12.75
N GLU A 733 -33.29 -21.54 -14.02
CA GLU A 733 -34.70 -21.68 -14.38
C GLU A 733 -35.25 -23.09 -14.16
N ASP A 734 -34.41 -24.12 -14.33
CA ASP A 734 -34.81 -25.52 -14.19
C ASP A 734 -35.13 -25.85 -12.72
N GLN A 735 -34.37 -25.28 -11.79
CA GLN A 735 -34.53 -25.49 -10.34
C GLN A 735 -35.29 -24.35 -9.64
N GLN A 736 -35.72 -23.33 -10.38
CA GLN A 736 -36.42 -22.14 -9.88
C GLN A 736 -35.74 -21.47 -8.68
N ARG A 737 -34.41 -21.36 -8.71
CA ARG A 737 -33.61 -20.82 -7.60
C ARG A 737 -32.44 -19.97 -8.09
N ILE A 738 -31.93 -19.11 -7.21
CA ILE A 738 -30.67 -18.39 -7.43
C ILE A 738 -29.52 -19.32 -7.06
N ASP A 739 -28.54 -19.46 -7.94
CA ASP A 739 -27.30 -20.20 -7.66
C ASP A 739 -26.24 -19.28 -7.04
N GLU A 740 -26.11 -18.07 -7.57
CA GLU A 740 -25.21 -17.02 -7.09
C GLU A 740 -25.80 -15.63 -7.39
N GLY A 741 -25.52 -14.65 -6.54
CA GLY A 741 -25.83 -13.26 -6.84
C GLY A 741 -25.29 -12.29 -5.81
N SER A 742 -25.06 -11.05 -6.23
CA SER A 742 -24.65 -9.96 -5.37
C SER A 742 -25.41 -8.67 -5.68
N ALA A 743 -25.57 -7.83 -4.67
CA ALA A 743 -26.09 -6.48 -4.82
C ALA A 743 -25.30 -5.56 -3.90
N ALA A 744 -24.77 -4.45 -4.44
CA ALA A 744 -23.95 -3.51 -3.71
C ALA A 744 -24.36 -2.06 -4.04
N LEU A 745 -24.67 -1.29 -3.00
CA LEU A 745 -24.94 0.14 -3.05
C LEU A 745 -23.77 0.88 -2.38
N ARG A 746 -23.21 1.85 -3.09
CA ARG A 746 -22.15 2.73 -2.61
C ARG A 746 -22.61 4.17 -2.72
N PHE A 747 -22.44 4.91 -1.64
CA PHE A 747 -22.49 6.36 -1.58
C PHE A 747 -21.10 6.87 -1.24
N GLN A 748 -20.61 7.80 -2.04
CA GLN A 748 -19.39 8.52 -1.76
C GLN A 748 -19.50 9.94 -2.30
N SER A 749 -19.60 10.94 -1.41
CA SER A 749 -19.56 12.34 -1.82
C SER A 749 -18.14 12.91 -1.86
N ASP A 750 -17.30 12.47 -0.93
CA ASP A 750 -15.90 12.86 -0.77
C ASP A 750 -15.16 11.75 0.02
N ASN A 751 -13.95 12.02 0.50
CA ASN A 751 -13.17 11.03 1.27
C ASN A 751 -13.71 10.77 2.70
N ASN A 752 -14.66 11.58 3.18
CA ASN A 752 -15.18 11.55 4.54
C ASN A 752 -16.65 11.10 4.64
N HIS A 753 -17.42 11.20 3.55
CA HIS A 753 -18.82 10.78 3.47
C HIS A 753 -18.93 9.52 2.63
N ILE A 754 -18.74 8.37 3.27
CA ILE A 754 -18.73 7.06 2.62
C ILE A 754 -19.77 6.17 3.30
N PHE A 755 -20.62 5.54 2.49
CA PHE A 755 -21.51 4.48 2.96
C PHE A 755 -21.58 3.37 1.92
N ASN A 756 -21.36 2.14 2.37
CA ASN A 756 -21.41 0.94 1.54
C ASN A 756 -22.41 -0.05 2.17
N LEU A 757 -23.22 -0.66 1.32
CA LEU A 757 -24.11 -1.76 1.66
C LEU A 757 -23.97 -2.83 0.59
N ALA A 758 -23.58 -4.04 0.96
CA ALA A 758 -23.52 -5.18 0.05
C ALA A 758 -24.25 -6.40 0.62
N TYR A 759 -24.86 -7.16 -0.27
CA TYR A 759 -25.40 -8.48 0.02
C TYR A 759 -24.85 -9.49 -0.99
N ARG A 760 -24.41 -10.64 -0.51
CA ARG A 760 -23.85 -11.72 -1.34
C ARG A 760 -24.54 -13.04 -1.01
N TYR A 761 -24.91 -13.77 -2.05
CA TYR A 761 -25.50 -15.09 -1.98
C TYR A 761 -24.75 -16.06 -2.88
N ARG A 762 -24.34 -17.22 -2.37
CA ARG A 762 -23.79 -18.33 -3.16
C ARG A 762 -24.27 -19.66 -2.60
N LEU A 763 -24.87 -20.48 -3.45
CA LEU A 763 -25.43 -21.77 -3.10
C LEU A 763 -24.37 -22.88 -3.06
N LEU A 764 -23.57 -22.99 -4.12
CA LEU A 764 -22.51 -23.99 -4.24
C LEU A 764 -21.18 -23.35 -3.88
N VAL A 765 -20.54 -23.87 -2.84
CA VAL A 765 -19.19 -23.49 -2.44
C VAL A 765 -18.31 -24.71 -2.64
N ASP A 766 -17.18 -24.51 -3.31
CA ASP A 766 -16.17 -25.56 -3.45
C ASP A 766 -15.48 -25.73 -2.09
N LEU A 767 -15.57 -26.93 -1.53
CA LEU A 767 -15.13 -27.24 -0.17
C LEU A 767 -14.12 -28.38 -0.22
N TYR A 768 -12.97 -28.16 0.44
CA TYR A 768 -11.88 -29.13 0.50
C TYR A 768 -12.11 -30.22 1.57
N GLY A 769 -13.34 -30.70 1.72
CA GLY A 769 -13.71 -31.72 2.70
C GLY A 769 -15.19 -31.71 3.07
N PRO A 770 -15.63 -32.65 3.93
CA PRO A 770 -17.01 -32.69 4.41
C PRO A 770 -17.30 -31.50 5.33
N VAL A 771 -18.44 -30.85 5.12
CA VAL A 771 -18.92 -29.79 6.00
C VAL A 771 -19.34 -30.40 7.34
N PRO A 772 -18.86 -29.88 8.49
CA PRO A 772 -19.31 -30.37 9.79
C PRO A 772 -20.83 -30.27 9.96
N VAL A 773 -21.41 -31.29 10.58
CA VAL A 773 -22.86 -31.33 10.85
C VAL A 773 -23.26 -30.14 11.71
N GLY A 774 -24.17 -29.31 11.19
CA GLY A 774 -24.66 -28.10 11.88
C GLY A 774 -24.20 -26.79 11.24
N LEU A 775 -23.25 -26.83 10.30
CA LEU A 775 -22.86 -25.66 9.50
C LEU A 775 -23.57 -25.65 8.15
N ASP A 776 -24.00 -24.45 7.74
CA ASP A 776 -24.53 -24.19 6.41
C ASP A 776 -23.39 -23.63 5.54
N PRO A 777 -22.92 -24.37 4.51
CA PRO A 777 -21.80 -23.95 3.68
C PRO A 777 -22.17 -22.85 2.68
N ARG A 778 -23.47 -22.53 2.53
CA ARG A 778 -23.92 -21.47 1.63
C ARG A 778 -23.39 -20.13 2.11
N ILE A 779 -23.03 -19.25 1.19
CA ILE A 779 -22.70 -17.87 1.52
C ILE A 779 -24.00 -17.06 1.51
N LYS A 780 -24.36 -16.46 2.65
CA LYS A 780 -25.43 -15.47 2.77
C LYS A 780 -24.94 -14.34 3.65
N GLN A 781 -24.38 -13.30 3.05
CA GLN A 781 -23.64 -12.30 3.81
C GLN A 781 -24.15 -10.89 3.54
N THR A 782 -24.29 -10.12 4.61
CA THR A 782 -24.49 -8.66 4.55
C THR A 782 -23.22 -7.96 5.02
N ASP A 783 -22.76 -6.97 4.26
CA ASP A 783 -21.62 -6.14 4.61
C ASP A 783 -22.06 -4.66 4.56
N ILE A 784 -22.02 -4.00 5.71
CA ILE A 784 -22.30 -2.57 5.84
C ILE A 784 -21.03 -1.91 6.32
N SER A 785 -20.56 -0.86 5.64
CA SER A 785 -19.42 -0.08 6.12
C SER A 785 -19.60 1.39 5.83
N GLY A 786 -18.94 2.25 6.59
CA GLY A 786 -19.01 3.68 6.35
C GLY A 786 -18.07 4.51 7.19
N VAL A 787 -17.86 5.72 6.69
CA VAL A 787 -17.22 6.83 7.38
C VAL A 787 -18.18 8.00 7.32
N TRP A 788 -18.41 8.63 8.47
CA TRP A 788 -19.30 9.79 8.54
C TRP A 788 -18.78 10.82 9.53
N PRO A 789 -18.60 12.10 9.13
CA PRO A 789 -18.20 13.14 10.05
C PRO A 789 -19.37 13.53 10.96
N LEU A 790 -19.08 13.68 12.25
CA LEU A 790 -19.98 14.31 13.23
C LEU A 790 -19.81 15.84 13.20
N ASN A 791 -18.59 16.30 12.95
CA ASN A 791 -18.21 17.70 12.74
C ASN A 791 -16.86 17.73 12.00
N ALA A 792 -16.24 18.91 11.88
CA ALA A 792 -14.97 19.09 11.17
C ALA A 792 -13.79 18.28 11.73
N GLN A 793 -13.84 17.88 13.01
CA GLN A 793 -12.74 17.19 13.69
C GLN A 793 -13.05 15.74 14.06
N TRP A 794 -14.32 15.38 14.19
CA TRP A 794 -14.74 14.05 14.64
C TRP A 794 -15.44 13.30 13.52
N ARG A 795 -15.04 12.03 13.30
CA ARG A 795 -15.76 11.11 12.41
C ARG A 795 -15.95 9.74 13.04
N LEU A 796 -17.08 9.12 12.68
CA LEU A 796 -17.40 7.74 13.01
C LEU A 796 -16.90 6.82 11.89
N LEU A 797 -16.35 5.69 12.29
CA LEU A 797 -15.87 4.63 11.43
C LEU A 797 -16.59 3.34 11.83
N GLY A 798 -17.06 2.56 10.86
CA GLY A 798 -17.68 1.28 11.21
C GLY A 798 -17.81 0.31 10.06
N ARG A 799 -17.86 -0.97 10.43
CA ARG A 799 -18.22 -2.09 9.57
C ARG A 799 -19.03 -3.11 10.34
N TRP A 800 -19.99 -3.72 9.68
CA TRP A 800 -20.73 -4.88 10.13
C TRP A 800 -20.84 -5.89 8.98
N HIS A 801 -20.03 -6.95 9.05
CA HIS A 801 -20.04 -8.06 8.09
C HIS A 801 -20.58 -9.31 8.78
N TYR A 802 -21.76 -9.74 8.35
CA TYR A 802 -22.55 -10.77 9.03
C TYR A 802 -22.85 -11.95 8.11
N ASP A 803 -22.72 -13.17 8.63
CA ASP A 803 -23.08 -14.43 7.98
C ASP A 803 -24.46 -14.90 8.46
N HIS A 804 -25.46 -14.79 7.59
CA HIS A 804 -26.84 -15.25 7.84
C HIS A 804 -26.99 -16.77 7.75
N SER A 805 -26.07 -17.48 7.09
CA SER A 805 -26.13 -18.94 6.99
C SER A 805 -25.88 -19.60 8.34
N ASN A 806 -24.92 -19.06 9.11
CA ASN A 806 -24.52 -19.58 10.41
C ASN A 806 -24.84 -18.64 11.59
N SER A 807 -25.52 -17.52 11.33
CA SER A 807 -25.97 -16.53 12.33
C SER A 807 -24.86 -15.95 13.21
N ARG A 808 -23.79 -15.43 12.59
CA ARG A 808 -22.60 -14.92 13.29
C ARG A 808 -21.95 -13.72 12.60
N ASN A 809 -21.20 -12.93 13.36
CA ASN A 809 -20.35 -11.86 12.82
C ASN A 809 -19.08 -12.45 12.20
N LEU A 810 -18.70 -12.00 11.00
CA LEU A 810 -17.43 -12.37 10.36
C LEU A 810 -16.33 -11.35 10.65
N ASP A 811 -16.64 -10.06 10.47
CA ASP A 811 -15.75 -8.95 10.80
C ASP A 811 -16.61 -7.71 11.09
N SER A 812 -16.57 -7.22 12.31
CA SER A 812 -17.32 -6.06 12.75
C SER A 812 -16.42 -5.14 13.55
N PHE A 813 -16.42 -3.85 13.22
CA PHE A 813 -15.73 -2.87 14.02
C PHE A 813 -16.51 -1.57 14.12
N ALA A 814 -16.28 -0.86 15.21
CA ALA A 814 -16.74 0.49 15.41
C ALA A 814 -15.58 1.30 15.99
N GLY A 815 -15.43 2.53 15.50
CA GLY A 815 -14.38 3.40 15.94
C GLY A 815 -14.74 4.87 15.83
N VAL A 816 -13.98 5.66 16.56
CA VAL A 816 -14.01 7.12 16.49
C VAL A 816 -12.64 7.60 16.07
N GLU A 817 -12.63 8.60 15.20
CA GLU A 817 -11.43 9.34 14.86
C GLU A 817 -11.64 10.80 15.21
N TYR A 818 -10.67 11.35 15.96
CA TYR A 818 -10.47 12.77 16.12
C TYR A 818 -9.29 13.18 15.23
N SER A 819 -9.46 14.19 14.39
CA SER A 819 -8.41 14.72 13.52
C SER A 819 -8.47 16.24 13.49
N ASN A 820 -7.31 16.89 13.56
CA ASN A 820 -7.15 18.32 13.33
C ASN A 820 -5.91 18.57 12.45
N CYS A 821 -5.49 19.83 12.29
CA CYS A 821 -4.33 20.19 11.48
C CYS A 821 -3.02 19.50 11.90
N CYS A 822 -2.86 19.18 13.19
CA CYS A 822 -1.59 18.73 13.75
C CYS A 822 -1.61 17.33 14.38
N ALA A 823 -2.77 16.68 14.53
CA ALA A 823 -2.85 15.35 15.12
C ALA A 823 -4.08 14.56 14.66
N THR A 824 -3.93 13.24 14.62
CA THR A 824 -5.01 12.27 14.41
C THR A 824 -4.99 11.22 15.51
N VAL A 825 -6.13 10.96 16.13
CA VAL A 825 -6.32 9.95 17.18
C VAL A 825 -7.43 9.01 16.76
N ARG A 826 -7.17 7.71 16.78
CA ARG A 826 -8.16 6.66 16.47
C ARG A 826 -8.29 5.69 17.61
N LEU A 827 -9.53 5.36 17.93
CA LEU A 827 -9.89 4.28 18.84
C LEU A 827 -10.88 3.37 18.13
N ILE A 828 -10.52 2.10 17.96
CA ILE A 828 -11.33 1.12 17.23
C ILE A 828 -11.52 -0.13 18.09
N ALA A 829 -12.76 -0.56 18.25
CA ALA A 829 -13.10 -1.89 18.77
C ALA A 829 -13.48 -2.79 17.58
N ARG A 830 -12.91 -3.99 17.50
CA ARG A 830 -13.16 -4.97 16.44
C ARG A 830 -13.48 -6.34 17.04
N GLU A 831 -14.38 -7.04 16.38
CA GLU A 831 -14.76 -8.43 16.59
C GLU A 831 -14.67 -9.16 15.25
N TRP A 832 -13.92 -10.27 15.16
CA TRP A 832 -13.73 -10.99 13.89
C TRP A 832 -13.53 -12.50 14.08
N ILE A 833 -13.70 -13.25 13.00
CA ILE A 833 -13.36 -14.68 12.90
C ILE A 833 -12.28 -14.82 11.82
N ASP A 834 -11.26 -15.65 12.06
CA ASP A 834 -10.25 -15.91 11.04
C ASP A 834 -10.82 -16.77 9.90
N GLU A 835 -10.40 -16.52 8.66
CA GLU A 835 -10.97 -17.20 7.47
C GLU A 835 -10.86 -18.73 7.50
N ASN A 836 -9.78 -19.28 8.08
CA ASN A 836 -9.59 -20.72 8.23
C ASN A 836 -10.54 -21.35 9.27
N GLU A 837 -11.18 -20.55 10.11
CA GLU A 837 -12.11 -21.03 11.14
C GLU A 837 -13.59 -20.92 10.71
N PHE A 838 -13.88 -20.42 9.50
CA PHE A 838 -15.24 -20.32 8.99
C PHE A 838 -15.99 -21.66 8.96
N PHE A 839 -15.30 -22.79 8.85
CA PHE A 839 -15.93 -24.10 8.83
C PHE A 839 -15.78 -24.89 10.14
N LEU A 840 -15.60 -24.21 11.28
CA LEU A 840 -15.59 -24.83 12.61
C LEU A 840 -16.93 -24.68 13.34
N LEU A 841 -17.31 -25.70 14.09
CA LEU A 841 -18.55 -25.70 14.89
C LEU A 841 -18.48 -24.79 16.12
N GLN A 842 -17.28 -24.48 16.61
CA GLN A 842 -17.09 -23.51 17.68
C GLN A 842 -16.62 -22.20 17.07
N ASP A 843 -17.51 -21.23 17.01
CA ASP A 843 -17.16 -19.86 16.63
C ASP A 843 -16.14 -19.32 17.65
N ARG A 844 -14.91 -19.14 17.20
CA ARG A 844 -13.84 -18.53 17.99
C ARG A 844 -13.67 -17.09 17.59
N THR A 845 -14.68 -16.33 17.96
CA THR A 845 -14.65 -14.89 17.79
C THR A 845 -13.45 -14.30 18.54
N LYS A 846 -12.59 -13.62 17.80
CA LYS A 846 -11.55 -12.75 18.34
C LYS A 846 -12.12 -11.37 18.55
N SER A 847 -11.67 -10.71 19.61
CA SER A 847 -12.00 -9.31 19.86
C SER A 847 -10.74 -8.53 20.21
N GLY A 848 -10.75 -7.24 19.91
CA GLY A 848 -9.66 -6.37 20.26
C GLY A 848 -10.02 -4.89 20.23
N VAL A 849 -9.25 -4.12 20.98
CA VAL A 849 -9.31 -2.66 21.00
C VAL A 849 -7.95 -2.13 20.56
N PHE A 850 -7.97 -1.21 19.60
CA PHE A 850 -6.79 -0.67 18.94
C PHE A 850 -6.77 0.85 19.11
N PHE A 851 -5.59 1.37 19.44
CA PHE A 851 -5.35 2.80 19.59
C PHE A 851 -4.20 3.23 18.67
N GLN A 852 -4.42 4.32 17.94
CA GLN A 852 -3.42 4.96 17.09
C GLN A 852 -3.44 6.45 17.34
N LEU A 853 -2.23 7.02 17.44
CA LEU A 853 -1.99 8.45 17.57
C LEU A 853 -0.94 8.82 16.52
N THR A 854 -1.28 9.79 15.68
CA THR A 854 -0.42 10.41 14.69
C THR A 854 -0.25 11.89 15.06
N LEU A 855 0.97 12.40 15.06
CA LEU A 855 1.23 13.84 15.13
C LEU A 855 1.61 14.29 13.72
N ASN A 856 0.76 15.08 13.07
CA ASN A 856 1.01 15.52 11.71
C ASN A 856 2.21 16.49 11.70
N GLY A 857 3.10 16.34 10.72
CA GLY A 857 4.27 17.20 10.56
C GLY A 857 5.54 16.82 11.30
N LEU A 858 5.53 15.71 12.04
CA LEU A 858 6.76 15.01 12.47
C LEU A 858 6.92 13.70 11.69
N GLY A 859 6.39 13.66 10.46
CA GLY A 859 6.23 12.48 9.60
C GLY A 859 4.92 11.72 9.88
N ASN A 860 4.63 10.69 9.08
CA ASN A 860 3.55 9.75 9.38
C ASN A 860 3.94 8.93 10.63
N ILE A 861 3.67 9.50 11.80
CA ILE A 861 3.88 8.89 13.12
C ILE A 861 2.76 7.88 13.34
N SER A 862 2.55 6.90 12.47
CA SER A 862 1.47 5.94 12.68
C SER A 862 1.78 4.57 12.09
N GLY A 863 1.68 3.54 12.94
CA GLY A 863 1.91 2.15 12.57
C GLY A 863 0.82 1.67 11.60
N GLY A 864 1.23 1.12 10.45
CA GLY A 864 0.37 0.82 9.30
C GLY A 864 -0.71 -0.26 9.46
N GLY A 865 -1.01 -0.72 10.68
CA GLY A 865 -1.98 -1.80 10.89
C GLY A 865 -3.45 -1.36 10.86
N ILE A 866 -3.79 -0.24 11.52
CA ILE A 866 -5.18 0.25 11.57
C ILE A 866 -5.60 0.84 10.22
N SER A 867 -4.72 1.62 9.59
CA SER A 867 -4.98 2.22 8.29
C SER A 867 -5.34 1.16 7.24
N ARG A 868 -4.61 0.04 7.23
CA ARG A 868 -4.88 -1.11 6.36
C ARG A 868 -6.19 -1.82 6.71
N LEU A 869 -6.49 -2.00 7.99
CA LEU A 869 -7.79 -2.53 8.42
C LEU A 869 -8.95 -1.68 7.89
N LEU A 870 -8.83 -0.34 7.97
CA LEU A 870 -9.87 0.58 7.50
C LEU A 870 -9.98 0.60 5.98
N SER A 871 -8.86 0.57 5.24
CA SER A 871 -8.89 0.53 3.78
C SER A 871 -9.47 -0.78 3.24
N ASP A 872 -9.14 -1.91 3.88
CA ASP A 872 -9.63 -3.23 3.47
C ASP A 872 -11.09 -3.44 3.91
N GLY A 873 -11.49 -2.83 5.04
CA GLY A 873 -12.84 -2.96 5.60
C GLY A 873 -13.87 -1.94 5.08
N ILE A 874 -13.45 -0.75 4.65
CA ILE A 874 -14.35 0.31 4.18
C ILE A 874 -13.94 0.71 2.75
N LEU A 875 -14.69 0.19 1.77
CA LEU A 875 -14.43 0.49 0.36
C LEU A 875 -14.48 2.01 0.10
N GLY A 876 -13.40 2.54 -0.47
CA GLY A 876 -13.26 3.96 -0.80
C GLY A 876 -12.64 4.82 0.30
N PHE A 877 -12.34 4.25 1.47
CA PHE A 877 -11.65 4.95 2.54
C PHE A 877 -10.26 5.39 2.10
N LYS A 878 -9.94 6.64 2.43
CA LYS A 878 -8.60 7.22 2.34
C LYS A 878 -8.27 7.86 3.67
N GLU A 879 -7.01 7.78 4.07
CA GLU A 879 -6.54 8.58 5.19
C GLU A 879 -6.58 10.07 4.82
N TYR A 880 -6.68 10.94 5.83
CA TYR A 880 -6.28 12.32 5.61
C TYR A 880 -4.80 12.30 5.28
N GLU A 881 -4.43 12.77 4.07
CA GLU A 881 -3.03 12.94 3.70
C GLU A 881 -2.42 13.92 4.71
N ALA A 882 -1.50 13.41 5.53
CA ALA A 882 -0.91 14.15 6.65
C ALA A 882 0.22 15.09 6.20
N ASN A 883 0.66 14.97 4.94
CA ASN A 883 1.76 15.70 4.33
C ASN A 883 1.47 15.96 2.83
N GLU A 884 0.66 16.97 2.51
CA GLU A 884 0.81 17.72 1.25
C GLU A 884 1.20 19.16 1.60
#